data_AF-A0A9P6TIJ2-F1
#
_entry.id   AF-A0A9P6TIJ2-F1
#
_cell.length_a   1.000
_cell.length_b   1.000
_cell.length_c   1.000
_cell.angle_alpha   90.00
_cell.angle_beta   90.00
_cell.angle_gamma   90.00
#
_symmetry.space_group_name_H-M   'P 1'
#
loop_
_entity.id
_entity.type
_entity.pdbx_description
1 polymer ?
#
loop_
_entity_poly.entity_id
_entity_poly.type
_entity_poly.pdbx_seq_one_letter_code
_entity_poly.pdbx_strand_id
1 'polypeptide(L)'
;MASQHITFDSIPSGIRKPGKYFEYNTKLAVRTLPANDQHVLIVGQRTADGTVPALTPTDVYSSDQAALYFGAGSLAHIAAVAAMTANRYVALTVIAVDDAAAGQPAKGSVDFTGTAAADGAFALYVGKTRVDISTYAGDTGTAIAARMADQVKQAVALPVTAAAVSGTLTLTAKNKGEAGNSILLLQLNKTNGVTATIAPMAGGLNDPDIGPALASVYGAKYDLYATCWTTQASLIQLRTHLDSISGPLEQRPAIGVAGTSDTLASAATLAGKLNAGRLTLGWHPGSVCLPAEIAAAYSAVIASETDPARPLNTLALSSLDVTPIASQPGRGEQEKALHNGVTPFEIGPGDTVQIVRSITTYTEDAQGIDDPALLDITTIRSLDYARKAWLQRIALRFPREKLSEKTPPKVRSELLDVAYKLEELEILENVDKWKGNLIVERDLQDANQLDAALPADVVNGLHEESAMALEEYVGAVVLECDGREAEVVSFSSTSQTGKKPVKTMNRTSRVKGFARGIESHELKATVVIPLNGGEIDWWNMEGGKLTAYPASPGGRRTSYYDCVTIDMGEQYNVDNEARRDLTLFSTRKVGQYHYDFEIRLATIDDNIRVYEHPTILGGGVSNMRVNAAIIASCLLSLGSIPKDAITPELIGGAIDSDFDILFGAQEGLKKKRKTAKPISEISGSLSSSSDGTASAKSESVS
;
A
#
# COMPACT_ATOMS: atom_id res chain seq x y z
N MET A 1 17.63 -52.27 19.33
CA MET A 1 18.96 -51.65 19.46
C MET A 1 18.76 -50.34 20.17
N ALA A 2 19.33 -50.17 21.35
CA ALA A 2 19.26 -48.92 22.09
C ALA A 2 20.61 -48.23 21.94
N SER A 3 20.76 -47.43 20.89
CA SER A 3 21.82 -46.42 20.87
C SER A 3 21.24 -45.15 21.51
N GLN A 4 22.05 -44.48 22.32
CA GLN A 4 21.66 -43.26 23.04
C GLN A 4 21.32 -42.10 22.09
N HIS A 5 21.81 -42.16 20.85
CA HIS A 5 21.72 -41.08 19.86
C HIS A 5 21.28 -41.52 18.45
N ILE A 6 21.18 -42.83 18.17
CA ILE A 6 20.86 -43.35 16.82
C ILE A 6 19.69 -44.32 16.92
N THR A 7 18.62 -44.02 16.20
CA THR A 7 17.42 -44.87 16.08
C THR A 7 17.33 -45.40 14.65
N PHE A 8 17.02 -46.69 14.51
CA PHE A 8 16.78 -47.32 13.23
C PHE A 8 15.28 -47.57 13.03
N ASP A 9 14.73 -47.19 11.87
CA ASP A 9 13.29 -47.27 11.58
C ASP A 9 12.88 -48.60 10.92
N SER A 10 13.73 -49.15 10.06
CA SER A 10 13.42 -50.32 9.21
C SER A 10 14.26 -51.55 9.55
N ILE A 11 15.41 -51.36 10.21
CA ILE A 11 16.29 -52.45 10.63
C ILE A 11 15.80 -53.01 11.99
N PRO A 12 15.20 -54.22 12.03
CA PRO A 12 14.65 -54.77 13.27
C PRO A 12 15.74 -55.08 14.30
N SER A 13 15.40 -55.04 15.58
CA SER A 13 16.34 -55.41 16.66
C SER A 13 16.46 -56.92 16.82
N GLY A 14 17.67 -57.44 17.06
CA GLY A 14 17.90 -58.86 17.39
C GLY A 14 18.11 -59.78 16.18
N ILE A 15 18.38 -59.22 15.00
CA ILE A 15 18.71 -59.99 13.79
C ILE A 15 20.00 -60.78 14.03
N ARG A 16 19.95 -62.11 13.83
CA ARG A 16 21.09 -63.02 14.04
C ARG A 16 21.99 -63.19 12.81
N LYS A 17 21.52 -62.76 11.64
CA LYS A 17 22.27 -62.87 10.39
C LYS A 17 23.41 -61.84 10.39
N PRO A 18 24.69 -62.25 10.27
CA PRO A 18 25.81 -61.31 10.16
C PRO A 18 25.73 -60.52 8.85
N GLY A 19 25.97 -59.20 8.89
CA GLY A 19 25.90 -58.35 7.70
C GLY A 19 26.16 -56.86 7.99
N LYS A 20 26.23 -56.05 6.93
CA LYS A 20 26.18 -54.59 7.00
C LYS A 20 24.80 -54.17 6.49
N TYR A 21 24.07 -53.42 7.29
CA TYR A 21 22.71 -53.00 6.99
C TYR A 21 22.70 -51.47 6.97
N PHE A 22 22.17 -50.91 5.89
CA PHE A 22 22.02 -49.48 5.71
C PHE A 22 20.53 -49.18 5.58
N GLU A 23 20.09 -48.06 6.15
CA GLU A 23 18.77 -47.51 5.89
C GLU A 23 18.89 -46.01 5.60
N TYR A 24 17.97 -45.50 4.79
CA TYR A 24 17.90 -44.10 4.45
C TYR A 24 16.89 -43.41 5.35
N ASN A 25 17.37 -42.49 6.18
CA ASN A 25 16.50 -41.64 6.97
C ASN A 25 16.16 -40.37 6.16
N THR A 26 14.95 -40.32 5.60
CA THR A 26 14.45 -39.18 4.82
C THR A 26 13.77 -38.11 5.69
N LYS A 27 13.71 -38.27 7.02
CA LYS A 27 13.07 -37.29 7.91
C LYS A 27 13.68 -35.89 7.73
N LEU A 28 15.00 -35.81 7.45
CA LEU A 28 15.75 -34.58 7.16
C LEU A 28 15.74 -34.11 5.70
N ALA A 29 15.13 -34.85 4.77
CA ALA A 29 15.22 -34.56 3.34
C ALA A 29 14.49 -33.26 2.94
N VAL A 30 13.35 -32.96 3.56
CA VAL A 30 12.56 -31.75 3.26
C VAL A 30 12.77 -30.71 4.36
N ARG A 31 13.49 -29.63 4.05
CA ARG A 31 13.73 -28.51 4.98
C ARG A 31 12.98 -27.24 4.62
N THR A 32 12.40 -27.18 3.43
CA THR A 32 11.61 -26.04 2.93
C THR A 32 10.20 -26.02 3.53
N LEU A 33 9.50 -24.89 3.35
CA LEU A 33 8.08 -24.76 3.62
C LEU A 33 7.24 -25.41 2.50
N PRO A 34 5.97 -25.77 2.75
CA PRO A 34 5.11 -26.37 1.74
C PRO A 34 4.76 -25.38 0.63
N ALA A 35 4.60 -25.88 -0.61
CA ALA A 35 3.99 -25.10 -1.68
C ALA A 35 2.56 -24.67 -1.31
N ASN A 36 2.14 -23.51 -1.81
CA ASN A 36 0.81 -22.94 -1.54
C ASN A 36 -0.05 -22.83 -2.81
N ASP A 37 -0.13 -23.92 -3.57
CA ASP A 37 -1.04 -24.01 -4.71
C ASP A 37 -2.49 -23.77 -4.23
N GLN A 38 -3.25 -22.97 -4.97
CA GLN A 38 -4.63 -22.61 -4.64
C GLN A 38 -5.60 -23.30 -5.59
N HIS A 39 -6.53 -24.08 -5.05
CA HIS A 39 -7.58 -24.76 -5.80
C HIS A 39 -8.95 -24.11 -5.56
N VAL A 40 -9.65 -23.78 -6.64
CA VAL A 40 -10.98 -23.18 -6.62
C VAL A 40 -12.04 -24.24 -6.93
N LEU A 41 -13.04 -24.36 -6.06
CA LEU A 41 -14.27 -25.10 -6.32
C LEU A 41 -15.41 -24.12 -6.60
N ILE A 42 -16.03 -24.22 -7.77
CA ILE A 42 -17.30 -23.53 -8.05
C ILE A 42 -18.47 -24.46 -7.76
N VAL A 43 -19.43 -23.99 -6.98
CA VAL A 43 -20.73 -24.63 -6.79
C VAL A 43 -21.78 -23.86 -7.61
N GLY A 44 -22.40 -24.52 -8.59
CA GLY A 44 -23.34 -23.87 -9.51
C GLY A 44 -24.42 -24.79 -10.08
N GLN A 45 -25.34 -24.24 -10.88
CA GLN A 45 -26.37 -25.04 -11.56
C GLN A 45 -25.90 -25.52 -12.92
N ARG A 46 -26.26 -26.75 -13.28
CA ARG A 46 -26.16 -27.26 -14.65
C ARG A 46 -27.52 -27.25 -15.34
N THR A 47 -27.54 -27.34 -16.67
CA THR A 47 -28.75 -27.68 -17.42
C THR A 47 -28.81 -29.19 -17.70
N ALA A 48 -29.98 -29.66 -18.15
CA ALA A 48 -30.19 -31.05 -18.57
C ALA A 48 -29.29 -31.47 -19.75
N ASP A 49 -28.74 -30.52 -20.52
CA ASP A 49 -27.85 -30.76 -21.64
C ASP A 49 -26.39 -31.06 -21.20
N GLY A 50 -26.06 -30.83 -19.92
CA GLY A 50 -24.73 -31.16 -19.40
C GLY A 50 -24.45 -32.66 -19.47
N THR A 51 -23.20 -33.05 -19.68
CA THR A 51 -22.79 -34.46 -19.73
C THR A 51 -22.35 -35.02 -18.37
N VAL A 52 -21.90 -34.16 -17.45
CA VAL A 52 -21.44 -34.56 -16.11
C VAL A 52 -22.63 -34.62 -15.16
N PRO A 53 -22.93 -35.76 -14.51
CA PRO A 53 -24.00 -35.87 -13.51
C PRO A 53 -23.90 -34.83 -12.39
N ALA A 54 -25.04 -34.43 -11.82
CA ALA A 54 -25.03 -33.56 -10.65
C ALA A 54 -24.28 -34.21 -9.48
N LEU A 55 -23.77 -33.39 -8.58
CA LEU A 55 -23.02 -33.80 -7.38
C LEU A 55 -21.70 -34.52 -7.68
N THR A 56 -21.19 -34.40 -8.90
CA THR A 56 -19.91 -34.98 -9.32
C THR A 56 -18.87 -33.87 -9.51
N PRO A 57 -17.88 -33.71 -8.61
CA PRO A 57 -16.83 -32.72 -8.77
C PRO A 57 -15.98 -33.07 -10.00
N THR A 58 -15.80 -32.11 -10.91
CA THR A 58 -15.09 -32.33 -12.18
C THR A 58 -14.15 -31.17 -12.48
N ASP A 59 -12.91 -31.49 -12.87
CA ASP A 59 -11.92 -30.51 -13.27
C ASP A 59 -12.22 -29.91 -14.65
N VAL A 60 -12.03 -28.60 -14.77
CA VAL A 60 -12.37 -27.83 -15.97
C VAL A 60 -11.15 -27.07 -16.46
N TYR A 61 -10.78 -27.32 -17.73
CA TYR A 61 -9.58 -26.73 -18.34
C TYR A 61 -9.88 -25.76 -19.50
N SER A 62 -11.15 -25.67 -19.93
CA SER A 62 -11.58 -24.76 -21.00
C SER A 62 -13.06 -24.40 -20.88
N SER A 63 -13.44 -23.27 -21.49
CA SER A 63 -14.84 -22.84 -21.62
C SER A 63 -15.70 -23.88 -22.34
N ASP A 64 -15.19 -24.48 -23.41
CA ASP A 64 -15.93 -25.44 -24.23
C ASP A 64 -16.20 -26.73 -23.45
N GLN A 65 -15.22 -27.15 -22.63
CA GLN A 65 -15.39 -28.28 -21.71
C GLN A 65 -16.43 -27.95 -20.63
N ALA A 66 -16.40 -26.75 -20.05
CA ALA A 66 -17.42 -26.31 -19.09
C ALA A 66 -18.83 -26.31 -19.70
N ALA A 67 -18.97 -25.85 -20.95
CA ALA A 67 -20.24 -25.86 -21.68
C ALA A 67 -20.74 -27.29 -21.93
N LEU A 68 -19.85 -28.22 -22.30
CA LEU A 68 -20.20 -29.62 -22.50
C LEU A 68 -20.58 -30.32 -21.19
N TYR A 69 -19.88 -30.02 -20.10
CA TYR A 69 -20.07 -30.71 -18.81
C TYR A 69 -21.34 -30.25 -18.09
N PHE A 70 -21.58 -28.95 -18.04
CA PHE A 70 -22.68 -28.38 -17.26
C PHE A 70 -23.81 -27.80 -18.11
N GLY A 71 -23.67 -27.83 -19.42
CA GLY A 71 -24.61 -27.24 -20.37
C GLY A 71 -24.28 -25.78 -20.66
N ALA A 72 -24.29 -25.43 -21.95
CA ALA A 72 -23.97 -24.08 -22.42
C ALA A 72 -24.97 -23.06 -21.87
N GLY A 73 -24.44 -22.02 -21.25
CA GLY A 73 -25.23 -20.96 -20.60
C GLY A 73 -25.85 -21.34 -19.25
N SER A 74 -25.45 -22.47 -18.66
CA SER A 74 -25.77 -22.75 -17.25
C SER A 74 -25.03 -21.79 -16.31
N LEU A 75 -25.52 -21.63 -15.06
CA LEU A 75 -24.83 -20.83 -14.04
C LEU A 75 -23.40 -21.35 -13.78
N ALA A 76 -23.21 -22.67 -13.76
CA ALA A 76 -21.89 -23.28 -13.61
C ALA A 76 -20.97 -22.97 -14.80
N HIS A 77 -21.49 -23.01 -16.03
CA HIS A 77 -20.73 -22.65 -17.23
C HIS A 77 -20.28 -21.19 -17.22
N ILE A 78 -21.19 -20.24 -16.96
CA ILE A 78 -20.83 -18.82 -16.96
C ILE A 78 -19.83 -18.49 -15.83
N ALA A 79 -19.97 -19.12 -14.67
CA ALA A 79 -19.05 -18.95 -13.54
C ALA A 79 -17.65 -19.50 -13.90
N ALA A 80 -17.58 -20.68 -14.52
CA ALA A 80 -16.31 -21.25 -14.97
C ALA A 80 -15.61 -20.34 -16.00
N VAL A 81 -16.36 -19.79 -16.98
CA VAL A 81 -15.80 -18.85 -17.96
C VAL A 81 -15.28 -17.58 -17.27
N ALA A 82 -16.02 -17.03 -16.31
CA ALA A 82 -15.59 -15.85 -15.55
C ALA A 82 -14.30 -16.11 -14.76
N ALA A 83 -14.22 -17.22 -14.03
CA ALA A 83 -13.02 -17.61 -13.28
C ALA A 83 -11.79 -17.77 -14.20
N MET A 84 -11.93 -18.47 -15.32
CA MET A 84 -10.83 -18.71 -16.27
C MET A 84 -10.40 -17.44 -17.02
N THR A 85 -11.31 -16.48 -17.20
CA THR A 85 -10.99 -15.18 -17.80
C THR A 85 -10.22 -14.30 -16.82
N ALA A 86 -10.61 -14.32 -15.53
CA ALA A 86 -9.94 -13.59 -14.48
C ALA A 86 -8.54 -14.15 -14.16
N ASN A 87 -8.39 -15.48 -14.12
CA ASN A 87 -7.11 -16.16 -13.94
C ASN A 87 -7.01 -17.35 -14.91
N ARG A 88 -6.18 -17.21 -15.95
CA ARG A 88 -6.04 -18.19 -17.03
C ARG A 88 -5.52 -19.57 -16.59
N TYR A 89 -4.78 -19.62 -15.48
CA TYR A 89 -4.13 -20.83 -14.96
C TYR A 89 -4.77 -21.33 -13.65
N VAL A 90 -5.96 -20.85 -13.32
CA VAL A 90 -6.69 -21.30 -12.13
C VAL A 90 -6.89 -22.83 -12.16
N ALA A 91 -6.56 -23.49 -11.06
CA ALA A 91 -6.90 -24.89 -10.85
C ALA A 91 -8.38 -24.98 -10.45
N LEU A 92 -9.24 -25.14 -11.45
CA LEU A 92 -10.69 -25.05 -11.30
C LEU A 92 -11.35 -26.43 -11.32
N THR A 93 -12.06 -26.72 -10.23
CA THR A 93 -13.04 -27.80 -10.17
C THR A 93 -14.43 -27.19 -10.08
N VAL A 94 -15.40 -27.80 -10.75
CA VAL A 94 -16.80 -27.39 -10.68
C VAL A 94 -17.62 -28.57 -10.18
N ILE A 95 -18.50 -28.30 -9.22
CA ILE A 95 -19.55 -29.22 -8.81
C ILE A 95 -20.92 -28.59 -9.08
N ALA A 96 -21.73 -29.31 -9.84
CA ALA A 96 -23.03 -28.81 -10.25
C ALA A 96 -24.18 -29.46 -9.49
N VAL A 97 -25.23 -28.69 -9.25
CA VAL A 97 -26.54 -29.17 -8.81
C VAL A 97 -27.55 -29.04 -9.94
N ASP A 98 -28.57 -29.90 -9.93
CA ASP A 98 -29.72 -29.74 -10.82
C ASP A 98 -30.67 -28.66 -10.26
N ASP A 99 -31.52 -28.13 -11.12
CA ASP A 99 -32.58 -27.21 -10.72
C ASP A 99 -33.49 -27.83 -9.64
N ALA A 100 -33.94 -27.01 -8.69
CA ALA A 100 -34.90 -27.46 -7.68
C ALA A 100 -36.18 -28.00 -8.34
N ALA A 101 -36.74 -29.09 -7.80
CA ALA A 101 -37.94 -29.71 -8.35
C ALA A 101 -39.14 -28.74 -8.44
N ALA A 102 -39.29 -27.88 -7.43
CA ALA A 102 -40.30 -26.81 -7.39
C ALA A 102 -39.79 -25.45 -7.91
N GLY A 103 -38.59 -25.42 -8.50
CA GLY A 103 -37.98 -24.23 -9.08
C GLY A 103 -38.82 -23.66 -10.22
N GLN A 104 -38.91 -22.33 -10.30
CA GLN A 104 -39.50 -21.62 -11.44
C GLN A 104 -38.44 -20.83 -12.18
N PRO A 105 -38.46 -20.81 -13.52
CA PRO A 105 -37.52 -20.00 -14.29
C PRO A 105 -37.97 -18.54 -14.30
N ALA A 106 -37.02 -17.63 -14.15
CA ALA A 106 -37.27 -16.21 -14.38
C ALA A 106 -37.62 -15.96 -15.86
N LYS A 107 -38.55 -15.05 -16.09
CA LYS A 107 -38.98 -14.63 -17.44
C LYS A 107 -38.92 -13.11 -17.56
N GLY A 108 -38.51 -12.66 -18.72
CA GLY A 108 -38.55 -11.26 -19.16
C GLY A 108 -39.09 -11.20 -20.59
N SER A 109 -39.40 -10.01 -21.05
CA SER A 109 -39.89 -9.84 -22.43
C SER A 109 -39.39 -8.57 -23.09
N VAL A 110 -39.39 -8.58 -24.42
CA VAL A 110 -39.25 -7.40 -25.25
C VAL A 110 -40.46 -7.33 -26.17
N ASP A 111 -41.31 -6.34 -25.95
CA ASP A 111 -42.52 -6.10 -26.74
C ASP A 111 -42.21 -5.12 -27.87
N PHE A 112 -42.26 -5.59 -29.11
CA PHE A 112 -42.03 -4.78 -30.30
C PHE A 112 -43.36 -4.26 -30.84
N THR A 113 -43.51 -2.94 -30.90
CA THR A 113 -44.69 -2.25 -31.44
C THR A 113 -44.28 -1.32 -32.58
N GLY A 114 -45.18 -1.14 -33.55
CA GLY A 114 -44.92 -0.33 -34.75
C GLY A 114 -44.40 -1.14 -35.95
N THR A 115 -43.92 -0.42 -36.97
CA THR A 115 -43.39 -0.98 -38.22
C THR A 115 -42.15 -0.20 -38.61
N ALA A 116 -41.09 -0.91 -39.00
CA ALA A 116 -39.83 -0.30 -39.39
C ALA A 116 -40.04 0.63 -40.60
N ALA A 117 -39.78 1.91 -40.43
CA ALA A 117 -39.94 2.93 -41.48
C ALA A 117 -38.76 2.96 -42.46
N ALA A 118 -37.62 2.40 -42.07
CA ALA A 118 -36.40 2.29 -42.87
C ALA A 118 -35.57 1.10 -42.35
N ASP A 119 -34.55 0.73 -43.13
CA ASP A 119 -33.55 -0.24 -42.67
C ASP A 119 -32.81 0.27 -41.44
N GLY A 120 -32.46 -0.63 -40.54
CA GLY A 120 -31.86 -0.32 -39.26
C GLY A 120 -31.31 -1.56 -38.55
N ALA A 121 -31.04 -1.40 -37.27
CA ALA A 121 -30.59 -2.50 -36.42
C ALA A 121 -31.22 -2.41 -35.03
N PHE A 122 -31.38 -3.56 -34.40
CA PHE A 122 -31.78 -3.68 -33.02
C PHE A 122 -30.78 -4.59 -32.29
N ALA A 123 -30.26 -4.12 -31.15
CA ALA A 123 -29.39 -4.90 -30.29
C ALA A 123 -30.07 -5.16 -28.94
N LEU A 124 -30.03 -6.41 -28.50
CA LEU A 124 -30.43 -6.84 -27.17
C LEU A 124 -29.17 -7.24 -26.39
N TYR A 125 -29.02 -6.72 -25.18
CA TYR A 125 -28.01 -7.15 -24.22
C TYR A 125 -28.66 -8.06 -23.20
N VAL A 126 -28.08 -9.25 -23.00
CA VAL A 126 -28.44 -10.19 -21.94
C VAL A 126 -27.21 -10.35 -21.04
N GLY A 127 -27.25 -9.72 -19.86
CA GLY A 127 -26.06 -9.47 -19.07
C GLY A 127 -25.01 -8.73 -19.90
N LYS A 128 -23.78 -9.25 -19.93
CA LYS A 128 -22.67 -8.69 -20.73
C LYS A 128 -22.75 -8.96 -22.23
N THR A 129 -23.57 -9.92 -22.68
CA THR A 129 -23.52 -10.38 -24.07
C THR A 129 -24.49 -9.59 -24.94
N ARG A 130 -23.99 -9.05 -26.04
CA ARG A 130 -24.77 -8.33 -27.05
C ARG A 130 -25.20 -9.27 -28.18
N VAL A 131 -26.47 -9.22 -28.55
CA VAL A 131 -27.08 -9.95 -29.68
C VAL A 131 -27.71 -8.92 -30.62
N ASP A 132 -27.29 -8.95 -31.89
CA ASP A 132 -27.71 -7.98 -32.89
C ASP A 132 -28.58 -8.62 -33.99
N ILE A 133 -29.58 -7.88 -34.46
CA ILE A 133 -30.33 -8.20 -35.67
C ILE A 133 -30.42 -7.00 -36.60
N SER A 134 -30.48 -7.29 -37.90
CA SER A 134 -30.92 -6.32 -38.91
C SER A 134 -32.44 -6.22 -38.92
N THR A 135 -32.92 -4.99 -39.10
CA THR A 135 -34.33 -4.68 -39.36
C THR A 135 -34.44 -4.02 -40.72
N TYR A 136 -35.43 -4.41 -41.50
CA TYR A 136 -35.66 -3.92 -42.85
C TYR A 136 -36.91 -3.05 -42.92
N ALA A 137 -36.96 -2.11 -43.86
CA ALA A 137 -38.14 -1.29 -44.10
C ALA A 137 -39.39 -2.18 -44.33
N GLY A 138 -40.48 -1.88 -43.61
CA GLY A 138 -41.72 -2.65 -43.63
C GLY A 138 -41.78 -3.81 -42.63
N ASP A 139 -40.72 -4.09 -41.88
CA ASP A 139 -40.75 -5.11 -40.84
C ASP A 139 -41.73 -4.77 -39.71
N THR A 140 -42.61 -5.73 -39.41
CA THR A 140 -43.49 -5.67 -38.25
C THR A 140 -42.76 -6.13 -36.99
N GLY A 141 -43.26 -5.74 -35.81
CA GLY A 141 -42.74 -6.25 -34.53
C GLY A 141 -42.65 -7.77 -34.47
N THR A 142 -43.59 -8.49 -35.09
CA THR A 142 -43.57 -9.97 -35.19
C THR A 142 -42.35 -10.49 -35.95
N ALA A 143 -42.00 -9.86 -37.09
CA ALA A 143 -40.84 -10.26 -37.87
C ALA A 143 -39.53 -10.00 -37.12
N ILE A 144 -39.44 -8.86 -36.44
CA ILE A 144 -38.29 -8.46 -35.63
C ILE A 144 -38.10 -9.42 -34.44
N ALA A 145 -39.18 -9.70 -33.69
CA ALA A 145 -39.16 -10.64 -32.57
C ALA A 145 -38.74 -12.04 -33.01
N ALA A 146 -39.25 -12.53 -34.15
CA ALA A 146 -38.88 -13.84 -34.69
C ALA A 146 -37.38 -13.92 -35.01
N ARG A 147 -36.82 -12.91 -35.69
CA ARG A 147 -35.38 -12.87 -35.99
C ARG A 147 -34.52 -12.79 -34.73
N MET A 148 -34.94 -12.01 -33.73
CA MET A 148 -34.22 -11.94 -32.47
C MET A 148 -34.26 -13.29 -31.73
N ALA A 149 -35.40 -13.98 -31.71
CA ALA A 149 -35.50 -15.31 -31.12
C ALA A 149 -34.55 -16.31 -31.80
N ASP A 150 -34.39 -16.23 -33.12
CA ASP A 150 -33.47 -17.10 -33.86
C ASP A 150 -32.00 -16.79 -33.56
N GLN A 151 -31.62 -15.50 -33.46
CA GLN A 151 -30.27 -15.12 -33.06
C GLN A 151 -29.93 -15.54 -31.61
N VAL A 152 -30.87 -15.37 -30.67
CA VAL A 152 -30.68 -15.82 -29.28
C VAL A 152 -30.51 -17.34 -29.21
N LYS A 153 -31.23 -18.10 -30.04
CA LYS A 153 -31.05 -19.57 -30.12
C LYS A 153 -29.67 -19.98 -30.67
N GLN A 154 -29.09 -19.20 -31.59
CA GLN A 154 -27.74 -19.45 -32.11
C GLN A 154 -26.66 -19.11 -31.07
N ALA A 155 -26.89 -18.12 -30.21
CA ALA A 155 -26.02 -17.76 -29.10
C ALA A 155 -26.18 -18.71 -27.90
N VAL A 156 -25.80 -19.98 -28.08
CA VAL A 156 -25.99 -21.07 -27.09
C VAL A 156 -25.33 -20.81 -25.73
N ALA A 157 -24.36 -19.90 -25.63
CA ALA A 157 -23.69 -19.56 -24.37
C ALA A 157 -24.53 -18.64 -23.46
N LEU A 158 -25.62 -18.05 -23.96
CA LEU A 158 -26.48 -17.16 -23.18
C LEU A 158 -27.21 -17.90 -22.05
N PRO A 159 -27.47 -17.26 -20.90
CA PRO A 159 -28.19 -17.85 -19.78
C PRO A 159 -29.72 -17.92 -19.97
N VAL A 160 -30.22 -17.56 -21.16
CA VAL A 160 -31.64 -17.52 -21.49
C VAL A 160 -31.94 -18.28 -22.77
N THR A 161 -33.19 -18.70 -22.93
CA THR A 161 -33.80 -19.16 -24.17
C THR A 161 -34.85 -18.14 -24.62
N ALA A 162 -35.11 -18.06 -25.93
CA ALA A 162 -36.03 -17.09 -26.50
C ALA A 162 -37.16 -17.75 -27.30
N ALA A 163 -38.37 -17.25 -27.12
CA ALA A 163 -39.54 -17.57 -27.95
C ALA A 163 -40.24 -16.27 -28.37
N ALA A 164 -40.65 -16.19 -29.64
CA ALA A 164 -41.38 -15.03 -30.16
C ALA A 164 -42.84 -15.39 -30.46
N VAL A 165 -43.77 -14.60 -29.95
CA VAL A 165 -45.22 -14.76 -30.19
C VAL A 165 -45.83 -13.38 -30.42
N SER A 166 -46.49 -13.18 -31.56
CA SER A 166 -47.27 -11.96 -31.87
C SER A 166 -46.55 -10.62 -31.62
N GLY A 167 -45.24 -10.54 -31.88
CA GLY A 167 -44.44 -9.33 -31.67
C GLY A 167 -43.81 -9.19 -30.29
N THR A 168 -44.09 -10.12 -29.37
CA THR A 168 -43.43 -10.22 -28.08
C THR A 168 -42.32 -11.28 -28.14
N LEU A 169 -41.11 -10.89 -27.78
CA LEU A 169 -39.99 -11.80 -27.52
C LEU A 169 -39.98 -12.14 -26.02
N THR A 170 -40.31 -13.37 -25.64
CA THR A 170 -40.18 -13.86 -24.27
C THR A 170 -38.83 -14.53 -24.07
N LEU A 171 -38.08 -14.07 -23.08
CA LEU A 171 -36.82 -14.63 -22.64
C LEU A 171 -37.06 -15.44 -21.36
N THR A 172 -36.60 -16.68 -21.31
CA THR A 172 -36.74 -17.57 -20.15
C THR A 172 -35.37 -18.03 -19.70
N ALA A 173 -35.04 -17.84 -18.43
CA ALA A 173 -33.78 -18.31 -17.85
C ALA A 173 -33.62 -19.83 -18.04
N LYS A 174 -32.42 -20.27 -18.41
CA LYS A 174 -32.12 -21.69 -18.63
C LYS A 174 -32.15 -22.50 -17.33
N ASN A 175 -31.63 -21.91 -16.25
CA ASN A 175 -31.73 -22.46 -14.91
C ASN A 175 -32.93 -21.85 -14.17
N LYS A 176 -33.69 -22.70 -13.49
CA LYS A 176 -34.75 -22.27 -12.56
C LYS A 176 -34.13 -21.76 -11.25
N GLY A 177 -34.83 -20.84 -10.59
CA GLY A 177 -34.38 -20.25 -9.33
C GLY A 177 -34.46 -18.74 -9.33
N GLU A 178 -34.25 -18.14 -8.17
CA GLU A 178 -34.20 -16.69 -7.97
C GLU A 178 -32.97 -16.07 -8.65
N ALA A 179 -31.89 -16.83 -8.82
CA ALA A 179 -30.69 -16.38 -9.53
C ALA A 179 -30.97 -15.86 -10.96
N GLY A 180 -32.01 -16.38 -11.63
CA GLY A 180 -32.44 -15.92 -12.95
C GLY A 180 -33.02 -14.50 -12.97
N ASN A 181 -33.48 -13.98 -11.82
CA ASN A 181 -34.02 -12.62 -11.70
C ASN A 181 -32.92 -11.55 -11.84
N SER A 182 -31.66 -11.91 -11.56
CA SER A 182 -30.51 -11.02 -11.69
C SER A 182 -30.00 -10.87 -13.13
N ILE A 183 -30.60 -11.57 -14.10
CA ILE A 183 -30.22 -11.44 -15.52
C ILE A 183 -30.75 -10.10 -16.05
N LEU A 184 -29.84 -9.14 -16.24
CA LEU A 184 -30.20 -7.82 -16.75
C LEU A 184 -30.46 -7.85 -18.27
N LEU A 185 -31.50 -7.14 -18.69
CA LEU A 185 -31.86 -6.93 -20.09
C LEU A 185 -31.73 -5.45 -20.45
N LEU A 186 -30.93 -5.13 -21.47
CA LEU A 186 -30.81 -3.76 -22.01
C LEU A 186 -30.99 -3.80 -23.53
N GLN A 187 -31.33 -2.66 -24.14
CA GLN A 187 -31.49 -2.56 -25.59
C GLN A 187 -30.78 -1.35 -26.18
N LEU A 188 -30.38 -1.49 -27.43
CA LEU A 188 -30.02 -0.40 -28.31
C LEU A 188 -30.90 -0.47 -29.56
N ASN A 189 -31.93 0.37 -29.59
CA ASN A 189 -32.85 0.43 -30.72
C ASN A 189 -32.41 1.52 -31.71
N LYS A 190 -31.98 1.12 -32.91
CA LYS A 190 -31.69 2.00 -34.05
C LYS A 190 -32.66 1.74 -35.22
N THR A 191 -33.84 1.21 -34.93
CA THR A 191 -34.90 0.94 -35.89
C THR A 191 -35.94 2.05 -35.84
N ASN A 192 -36.02 2.86 -36.90
CA ASN A 192 -36.99 3.94 -36.95
C ASN A 192 -38.43 3.39 -37.09
N GLY A 193 -39.40 3.93 -36.34
CA GLY A 193 -40.80 3.51 -36.39
C GLY A 193 -41.16 2.27 -35.55
N VAL A 194 -40.20 1.68 -34.83
CA VAL A 194 -40.42 0.55 -33.91
C VAL A 194 -40.10 0.97 -32.49
N THR A 195 -41.03 0.76 -31.56
CA THR A 195 -40.81 0.89 -30.12
C THR A 195 -40.64 -0.51 -29.52
N ALA A 196 -39.57 -0.69 -28.76
CA ALA A 196 -39.28 -1.93 -28.05
C ALA A 196 -39.34 -1.64 -26.54
N THR A 197 -40.20 -2.35 -25.82
CA THR A 197 -40.40 -2.19 -24.37
C THR A 197 -39.91 -3.44 -23.65
N ILE A 198 -38.97 -3.27 -22.70
CA ILE A 198 -38.43 -4.37 -21.91
C ILE A 198 -39.25 -4.55 -20.63
N ALA A 199 -39.72 -5.77 -20.39
CA ALA A 199 -40.07 -6.24 -19.05
C ALA A 199 -38.84 -6.98 -18.47
N PRO A 200 -38.32 -6.55 -17.30
CA PRO A 200 -37.14 -7.16 -16.70
C PRO A 200 -37.37 -8.64 -16.34
N MET A 201 -36.29 -9.40 -16.22
CA MET A 201 -36.36 -10.80 -15.79
C MET A 201 -36.88 -10.87 -14.35
N ALA A 202 -37.98 -11.60 -14.14
CA ALA A 202 -38.61 -11.77 -12.83
C ALA A 202 -39.34 -13.12 -12.72
N GLY A 203 -39.82 -13.46 -11.52
CA GLY A 203 -40.64 -14.65 -11.27
C GLY A 203 -39.86 -15.96 -11.12
N GLY A 204 -38.53 -15.90 -11.12
CA GLY A 204 -37.68 -17.00 -10.69
C GLY A 204 -37.86 -17.25 -9.19
N LEU A 205 -38.03 -18.52 -8.80
CA LEU A 205 -38.32 -18.93 -7.42
C LEU A 205 -37.62 -20.25 -7.10
N ASN A 206 -37.32 -20.44 -5.81
CA ASN A 206 -36.72 -21.65 -5.23
C ASN A 206 -35.39 -22.03 -5.89
N ASP A 207 -34.31 -21.35 -5.48
CA ASP A 207 -32.95 -21.80 -5.79
C ASP A 207 -32.69 -23.22 -5.24
N PRO A 208 -31.82 -24.01 -5.89
CA PRO A 208 -31.52 -25.36 -5.43
C PRO A 208 -30.68 -25.37 -4.15
N ASP A 209 -30.82 -26.46 -3.40
CA ASP A 209 -30.05 -26.72 -2.19
C ASP A 209 -28.60 -27.09 -2.53
N ILE A 210 -27.63 -26.35 -1.98
CA ILE A 210 -26.21 -26.61 -2.20
C ILE A 210 -25.63 -27.65 -1.23
N GLY A 211 -26.36 -28.00 -0.16
CA GLY A 211 -25.93 -28.95 0.87
C GLY A 211 -25.45 -30.30 0.32
N PRO A 212 -26.19 -30.96 -0.59
CA PRO A 212 -25.75 -32.23 -1.19
C PRO A 212 -24.44 -32.11 -1.98
N ALA A 213 -24.20 -30.98 -2.66
CA ALA A 213 -22.94 -30.76 -3.36
C ALA A 213 -21.78 -30.63 -2.37
N LEU A 214 -21.95 -29.80 -1.34
CA LEU A 214 -20.96 -29.63 -0.26
C LEU A 214 -20.65 -30.94 0.48
N ALA A 215 -21.66 -31.80 0.68
CA ALA A 215 -21.46 -33.11 1.29
C ALA A 215 -20.59 -34.05 0.44
N SER A 216 -20.73 -34.01 -0.90
CA SER A 216 -19.94 -34.86 -1.80
C SER A 216 -18.45 -34.51 -1.82
N VAL A 217 -18.11 -33.24 -1.58
CA VAL A 217 -16.73 -32.73 -1.55
C VAL A 217 -16.16 -32.63 -0.13
N TYR A 218 -16.90 -33.07 0.89
CA TYR A 218 -16.48 -32.94 2.29
C TYR A 218 -15.09 -33.56 2.59
N GLY A 219 -14.78 -34.69 1.96
CA GLY A 219 -13.50 -35.37 2.08
C GLY A 219 -12.40 -34.84 1.15
N ALA A 220 -12.76 -33.99 0.18
CA ALA A 220 -11.81 -33.37 -0.74
C ALA A 220 -11.19 -32.12 -0.11
N LYS A 221 -10.10 -31.64 -0.72
CA LYS A 221 -9.44 -30.41 -0.29
C LYS A 221 -9.49 -29.39 -1.43
N TYR A 222 -10.10 -28.25 -1.14
CA TYR A 222 -10.12 -27.05 -1.97
C TYR A 222 -9.80 -25.86 -1.06
N ASP A 223 -9.17 -24.82 -1.58
CA ASP A 223 -8.76 -23.66 -0.78
C ASP A 223 -9.80 -22.54 -0.86
N LEU A 224 -10.54 -22.46 -1.97
CA LEU A 224 -11.57 -21.46 -2.22
C LEU A 224 -12.86 -22.11 -2.74
N TYR A 225 -14.00 -21.72 -2.18
CA TYR A 225 -15.34 -22.15 -2.59
C TYR A 225 -16.12 -20.96 -3.12
N ALA A 226 -16.31 -20.89 -4.43
CA ALA A 226 -17.15 -19.87 -5.05
C ALA A 226 -18.59 -20.39 -5.21
N THR A 227 -19.56 -19.62 -4.74
CA THR A 227 -20.98 -19.94 -4.88
C THR A 227 -21.63 -19.08 -5.95
N CYS A 228 -22.42 -19.73 -6.82
CA CYS A 228 -23.19 -19.03 -7.84
C CYS A 228 -24.38 -18.21 -7.28
N TRP A 229 -24.73 -18.42 -6.01
CA TRP A 229 -25.85 -17.74 -5.34
C TRP A 229 -25.36 -16.86 -4.19
N THR A 230 -25.99 -15.70 -4.08
CA THR A 230 -25.79 -14.73 -2.99
C THR A 230 -26.96 -14.72 -2.00
N THR A 231 -27.74 -15.79 -1.92
CA THR A 231 -28.83 -15.86 -0.95
C THR A 231 -28.31 -16.15 0.46
N GLN A 232 -29.01 -15.67 1.48
CA GLN A 232 -28.66 -15.96 2.87
C GLN A 232 -28.67 -17.48 3.15
N ALA A 233 -29.62 -18.22 2.57
CA ALA A 233 -29.75 -19.66 2.79
C ALA A 233 -28.53 -20.43 2.24
N SER A 234 -28.11 -20.15 1.01
CA SER A 234 -26.94 -20.79 0.40
C SER A 234 -25.65 -20.42 1.15
N LEU A 235 -25.49 -19.15 1.53
CA LEU A 235 -24.29 -18.70 2.24
C LEU A 235 -24.17 -19.23 3.67
N ILE A 236 -25.29 -19.46 4.38
CA ILE A 236 -25.28 -20.14 5.68
C ILE A 236 -24.84 -21.60 5.53
N GLN A 237 -25.33 -22.32 4.52
CA GLN A 237 -24.90 -23.70 4.26
C GLN A 237 -23.41 -23.77 3.93
N LEU A 238 -22.91 -22.84 3.12
CA LEU A 238 -21.49 -22.72 2.82
C LEU A 238 -20.67 -22.43 4.08
N ARG A 239 -21.09 -21.46 4.91
CA ARG A 239 -20.45 -21.14 6.20
C ARG A 239 -20.33 -22.40 7.09
N THR A 240 -21.44 -23.11 7.30
CA THR A 240 -21.45 -24.32 8.13
C THR A 240 -20.52 -25.41 7.58
N HIS A 241 -20.44 -25.57 6.26
CA HIS A 241 -19.49 -26.49 5.64
C HIS A 241 -18.03 -26.07 5.90
N LEU A 242 -17.71 -24.79 5.66
CA LEU A 242 -16.37 -24.23 5.85
C LEU A 242 -15.89 -24.38 7.29
N ASP A 243 -16.74 -24.09 8.27
CA ASP A 243 -16.43 -24.25 9.70
C ASP A 243 -16.14 -25.72 10.05
N SER A 244 -16.90 -26.65 9.46
CA SER A 244 -16.71 -28.08 9.69
C SER A 244 -15.39 -28.60 9.11
N ILE A 245 -15.10 -28.33 7.83
CA ILE A 245 -13.88 -28.82 7.17
C ILE A 245 -12.62 -28.13 7.68
N SER A 246 -12.74 -26.86 8.09
CA SER A 246 -11.61 -26.08 8.62
C SER A 246 -11.33 -26.37 10.09
N GLY A 247 -12.26 -27.06 10.76
CA GLY A 247 -12.21 -27.38 12.17
C GLY A 247 -10.93 -28.11 12.60
N PRO A 248 -10.66 -28.17 13.92
CA PRO A 248 -9.41 -28.68 14.46
C PRO A 248 -9.18 -30.17 14.17
N LEU A 249 -10.24 -30.93 13.90
CA LEU A 249 -10.18 -32.36 13.60
C LEU A 249 -10.03 -32.64 12.10
N GLU A 250 -10.75 -31.92 11.25
CA GLU A 250 -10.75 -32.15 9.79
C GLU A 250 -9.58 -31.49 9.07
N GLN A 251 -9.13 -30.33 9.56
CA GLN A 251 -7.88 -29.65 9.16
C GLN A 251 -7.73 -29.39 7.65
N ARG A 252 -8.84 -29.17 6.94
CA ARG A 252 -8.89 -28.80 5.52
C ARG A 252 -9.46 -27.38 5.38
N PRO A 253 -8.66 -26.35 5.69
CA PRO A 253 -9.14 -24.97 5.61
C PRO A 253 -9.54 -24.57 4.21
N ALA A 254 -10.58 -23.75 4.14
CA ALA A 254 -10.97 -23.06 2.92
C ALA A 254 -11.65 -21.72 3.24
N ILE A 255 -11.81 -20.89 2.21
CA ILE A 255 -12.54 -19.62 2.23
C ILE A 255 -13.71 -19.68 1.25
N GLY A 256 -14.89 -19.24 1.70
CA GLY A 256 -16.07 -19.04 0.87
C GLY A 256 -16.07 -17.68 0.20
N VAL A 257 -16.41 -17.64 -1.08
CA VAL A 257 -16.45 -16.43 -1.89
C VAL A 257 -17.82 -16.27 -2.53
N ALA A 258 -18.43 -15.12 -2.31
CA ALA A 258 -19.69 -14.70 -2.93
C ALA A 258 -19.52 -13.30 -3.55
N GLY A 259 -20.42 -12.91 -4.46
CA GLY A 259 -20.34 -11.63 -5.15
C GLY A 259 -21.72 -11.09 -5.51
N THR A 260 -22.00 -9.82 -5.19
CA THR A 260 -23.30 -9.18 -5.44
C THR A 260 -23.16 -7.87 -6.21
N SER A 261 -24.14 -7.58 -7.07
CA SER A 261 -24.30 -6.30 -7.78
C SER A 261 -25.39 -5.40 -7.21
N ASP A 262 -26.00 -5.81 -6.09
CA ASP A 262 -27.07 -5.07 -5.40
C ASP A 262 -26.58 -3.77 -4.75
N THR A 263 -27.50 -3.06 -4.11
CA THR A 263 -27.20 -1.86 -3.32
C THR A 263 -26.34 -2.18 -2.09
N LEU A 264 -25.57 -1.19 -1.61
CA LEU A 264 -24.80 -1.28 -0.37
C LEU A 264 -25.65 -1.75 0.82
N ALA A 265 -26.88 -1.25 0.94
CA ALA A 265 -27.79 -1.60 2.04
C ALA A 265 -28.13 -3.09 2.04
N SER A 266 -28.41 -3.67 0.86
CA SER A 266 -28.67 -5.11 0.72
C SER A 266 -27.42 -5.93 1.02
N ALA A 267 -26.27 -5.52 0.50
CA ALA A 267 -25.00 -6.21 0.71
C ALA A 267 -24.59 -6.23 2.20
N ALA A 268 -24.66 -5.08 2.88
CA ALA A 268 -24.36 -4.95 4.31
C ALA A 268 -25.33 -5.78 5.16
N THR A 269 -26.63 -5.77 4.84
CA THR A 269 -27.62 -6.60 5.54
C THR A 269 -27.31 -8.09 5.40
N LEU A 270 -26.87 -8.53 4.22
CA LEU A 270 -26.50 -9.92 3.98
C LEU A 270 -25.23 -10.29 4.76
N ALA A 271 -24.18 -9.47 4.69
CA ALA A 271 -22.91 -9.69 5.39
C ALA A 271 -23.11 -9.77 6.91
N GLY A 272 -23.84 -8.84 7.51
CA GLY A 272 -24.12 -8.83 8.96
C GLY A 272 -24.89 -10.07 9.43
N LYS A 273 -25.75 -10.66 8.60
CA LYS A 273 -26.44 -11.93 8.93
C LYS A 273 -25.51 -13.15 8.84
N LEU A 274 -24.40 -13.06 8.12
CA LEU A 274 -23.44 -14.14 7.97
C LEU A 274 -22.36 -14.09 9.05
N ASN A 275 -21.82 -12.90 9.35
CA ASN A 275 -20.79 -12.64 10.36
C ASN A 275 -19.77 -13.79 10.48
N ALA A 276 -19.05 -14.07 9.40
CA ALA A 276 -18.23 -15.28 9.27
C ALA A 276 -16.79 -14.97 8.84
N GLY A 277 -15.82 -15.40 9.66
CA GLY A 277 -14.38 -15.17 9.44
C GLY A 277 -13.74 -16.01 8.33
N ARG A 278 -14.53 -16.83 7.62
CA ARG A 278 -14.09 -17.64 6.47
C ARG A 278 -14.91 -17.38 5.21
N LEU A 279 -15.70 -16.31 5.18
CA LEU A 279 -16.54 -15.96 4.04
C LEU A 279 -16.31 -14.50 3.65
N THR A 280 -16.09 -14.24 2.36
CA THR A 280 -15.96 -12.89 1.79
C THR A 280 -17.06 -12.61 0.77
N LEU A 281 -17.57 -11.38 0.77
CA LEU A 281 -18.63 -10.90 -0.12
C LEU A 281 -18.11 -9.72 -0.95
N GLY A 282 -17.84 -9.97 -2.24
CA GLY A 282 -17.49 -8.92 -3.20
C GLY A 282 -18.70 -8.10 -3.62
N TRP A 283 -18.55 -6.78 -3.70
CA TRP A 283 -19.63 -5.85 -4.03
C TRP A 283 -19.28 -5.00 -5.25
N HIS A 284 -20.04 -5.20 -6.34
CA HIS A 284 -19.87 -4.54 -7.63
C HIS A 284 -21.17 -3.86 -8.08
N PRO A 285 -21.54 -2.72 -7.47
CA PRO A 285 -22.87 -2.12 -7.63
C PRO A 285 -23.16 -1.71 -9.07
N GLY A 286 -24.38 -2.04 -9.55
CA GLY A 286 -24.85 -1.65 -10.88
C GLY A 286 -24.22 -2.43 -12.04
N SER A 287 -23.49 -3.51 -11.72
CA SER A 287 -22.91 -4.43 -12.69
C SER A 287 -23.98 -5.21 -13.45
N VAL A 288 -23.72 -5.43 -14.75
CA VAL A 288 -24.52 -6.33 -15.59
C VAL A 288 -24.07 -7.78 -15.46
N CYS A 289 -22.97 -8.05 -14.75
CA CYS A 289 -22.55 -9.40 -14.40
C CYS A 289 -23.51 -10.04 -13.40
N LEU A 290 -23.72 -11.34 -13.56
CA LEU A 290 -24.45 -12.12 -12.58
C LEU A 290 -23.62 -12.30 -11.29
N PRO A 291 -24.27 -12.46 -10.13
CA PRO A 291 -23.60 -12.81 -8.88
C PRO A 291 -22.60 -13.98 -9.02
N ALA A 292 -22.96 -14.98 -9.83
CA ALA A 292 -22.11 -16.12 -10.14
C ALA A 292 -20.79 -15.73 -10.84
N GLU A 293 -20.84 -14.77 -11.76
CA GLU A 293 -19.64 -14.29 -12.46
C GLU A 293 -18.75 -13.46 -11.53
N ILE A 294 -19.36 -12.63 -10.67
CA ILE A 294 -18.65 -11.81 -9.68
C ILE A 294 -17.92 -12.71 -8.68
N ALA A 295 -18.62 -13.69 -8.10
CA ALA A 295 -18.04 -14.63 -7.14
C ALA A 295 -16.89 -15.45 -7.77
N ALA A 296 -17.11 -15.97 -8.98
CA ALA A 296 -16.12 -16.80 -9.66
C ALA A 296 -14.86 -16.00 -10.06
N ALA A 297 -15.04 -14.80 -10.62
CA ALA A 297 -13.93 -13.89 -10.94
C ALA A 297 -13.10 -13.54 -9.70
N TYR A 298 -13.79 -13.15 -8.63
CA TYR A 298 -13.15 -12.77 -7.38
C TYR A 298 -12.38 -13.93 -6.76
N SER A 299 -12.97 -15.14 -6.70
CA SER A 299 -12.29 -16.33 -6.20
C SER A 299 -11.05 -16.69 -7.02
N ALA A 300 -11.10 -16.54 -8.34
CA ALA A 300 -9.99 -16.87 -9.22
C ALA A 300 -8.82 -15.87 -9.07
N VAL A 301 -9.11 -14.59 -8.79
CA VAL A 301 -8.10 -13.58 -8.46
C VAL A 301 -7.50 -13.83 -7.07
N ILE A 302 -8.29 -14.16 -6.05
CA ILE A 302 -7.75 -14.57 -4.74
C ILE A 302 -6.80 -15.77 -4.90
N ALA A 303 -7.19 -16.75 -5.70
CA ALA A 303 -6.38 -17.95 -5.98
C ALA A 303 -5.08 -17.64 -6.75
N SER A 304 -5.01 -16.52 -7.47
CA SER A 304 -3.81 -16.14 -8.23
C SER A 304 -2.66 -15.69 -7.33
N GLU A 305 -2.97 -15.23 -6.12
CA GLU A 305 -1.97 -14.84 -5.14
C GLU A 305 -1.65 -16.02 -4.22
N THR A 306 -0.48 -16.61 -4.43
CA THR A 306 -0.01 -17.77 -3.66
C THR A 306 0.59 -17.38 -2.32
N ASP A 307 1.00 -16.12 -2.14
CA ASP A 307 1.42 -15.62 -0.83
C ASP A 307 0.18 -15.34 0.04
N PRO A 308 0.00 -16.04 1.18
CA PRO A 308 -1.17 -15.84 2.02
C PRO A 308 -1.21 -14.47 2.73
N ALA A 309 -0.06 -13.85 2.97
CA ALA A 309 0.05 -12.60 3.73
C ALA A 309 -0.07 -11.35 2.84
N ARG A 310 0.12 -11.51 1.53
CA ARG A 310 0.13 -10.39 0.58
C ARG A 310 -1.26 -9.78 0.40
N PRO A 311 -1.41 -8.44 0.56
CA PRO A 311 -2.69 -7.76 0.32
C PRO A 311 -3.17 -7.91 -1.12
N LEU A 312 -4.48 -8.06 -1.27
CA LEU A 312 -5.14 -8.21 -2.57
C LEU A 312 -5.66 -6.90 -3.17
N ASN A 313 -5.30 -5.77 -2.57
CA ASN A 313 -5.71 -4.44 -3.01
C ASN A 313 -5.22 -4.21 -4.45
N THR A 314 -5.99 -3.49 -5.26
CA THR A 314 -5.70 -3.12 -6.66
C THR A 314 -5.62 -4.29 -7.66
N LEU A 315 -5.79 -5.54 -7.22
CA LEU A 315 -5.79 -6.67 -8.14
C LEU A 315 -6.99 -6.59 -9.09
N ALA A 316 -6.70 -6.77 -10.39
CA ALA A 316 -7.65 -6.58 -11.47
C ALA A 316 -8.61 -7.78 -11.63
N LEU A 317 -9.90 -7.48 -11.68
CA LEU A 317 -10.99 -8.41 -11.97
C LEU A 317 -11.39 -8.28 -13.46
N SER A 318 -10.51 -8.73 -14.35
CA SER A 318 -10.58 -8.51 -15.81
C SER A 318 -11.82 -9.07 -16.50
N SER A 319 -12.54 -10.00 -15.87
CA SER A 319 -13.76 -10.62 -16.42
C SER A 319 -15.04 -9.82 -16.14
N LEU A 320 -14.98 -8.80 -15.29
CA LEU A 320 -16.14 -8.01 -14.86
C LEU A 320 -16.37 -6.80 -15.77
N ASP A 321 -17.61 -6.34 -15.84
CA ASP A 321 -18.00 -5.17 -16.62
C ASP A 321 -17.67 -3.86 -15.90
N VAL A 322 -17.45 -2.81 -16.69
CA VAL A 322 -17.26 -1.45 -16.20
C VAL A 322 -18.63 -0.85 -15.93
N THR A 323 -18.90 -0.54 -14.67
CA THR A 323 -20.18 0.01 -14.25
C THR A 323 -20.28 1.50 -14.61
N PRO A 324 -21.50 2.01 -14.87
CA PRO A 324 -21.71 3.43 -15.12
C PRO A 324 -21.24 4.28 -13.94
N ILE A 325 -20.70 5.48 -14.22
CA ILE A 325 -20.16 6.40 -13.20
C ILE A 325 -21.16 6.65 -12.04
N ALA A 326 -22.46 6.73 -12.34
CA ALA A 326 -23.50 6.95 -11.32
C ALA A 326 -23.67 5.80 -10.33
N SER A 327 -23.17 4.60 -10.65
CA SER A 327 -23.21 3.42 -9.79
C SER A 327 -21.88 3.11 -9.11
N GLN A 328 -20.79 3.81 -9.49
CA GLN A 328 -19.48 3.58 -8.90
C GLN A 328 -19.42 4.12 -7.47
N PRO A 329 -18.98 3.31 -6.49
CA PRO A 329 -19.01 3.71 -5.09
C PRO A 329 -18.00 4.82 -4.82
N GLY A 330 -18.44 5.88 -4.14
CA GLY A 330 -17.53 6.92 -3.65
C GLY A 330 -16.76 6.47 -2.41
N ARG A 331 -15.69 7.18 -2.01
CA ARG A 331 -14.89 6.82 -0.82
C ARG A 331 -15.74 6.58 0.43
N GLY A 332 -16.70 7.47 0.73
CA GLY A 332 -17.57 7.30 1.90
C GLY A 332 -18.49 6.07 1.83
N GLU A 333 -18.82 5.57 0.64
CA GLU A 333 -19.58 4.33 0.47
C GLU A 333 -18.66 3.10 0.58
N GLN A 334 -17.44 3.19 0.06
CA GLN A 334 -16.42 2.15 0.21
C GLN A 334 -16.07 1.93 1.69
N GLU A 335 -15.82 3.01 2.46
CA GLU A 335 -15.57 2.91 3.91
C GLU A 335 -16.74 2.28 4.66
N LYS A 336 -17.99 2.65 4.29
CA LYS A 336 -19.18 2.02 4.87
C LYS A 336 -19.29 0.55 4.51
N ALA A 337 -18.94 0.15 3.29
CA ALA A 337 -18.93 -1.26 2.89
C ALA A 337 -17.94 -2.05 3.75
N LEU A 338 -16.71 -1.52 3.92
CA LEU A 338 -15.67 -2.16 4.70
C LEU A 338 -16.05 -2.31 6.19
N HIS A 339 -16.62 -1.27 6.80
CA HIS A 339 -17.12 -1.33 8.17
C HIS A 339 -18.29 -2.32 8.38
N ASN A 340 -18.99 -2.70 7.32
CA ASN A 340 -20.11 -3.65 7.38
C ASN A 340 -19.77 -5.03 6.79
N GLY A 341 -18.48 -5.40 6.72
CA GLY A 341 -18.06 -6.74 6.30
C GLY A 341 -18.26 -7.03 4.80
N VAL A 342 -18.27 -6.00 3.96
CA VAL A 342 -18.43 -6.10 2.50
C VAL A 342 -17.16 -5.62 1.81
N THR A 343 -16.64 -6.41 0.86
CA THR A 343 -15.47 -6.03 0.05
C THR A 343 -15.93 -5.20 -1.16
N PRO A 344 -15.66 -3.88 -1.22
CA PRO A 344 -16.03 -3.07 -2.37
C PRO A 344 -15.05 -3.26 -3.53
N PHE A 345 -15.57 -3.22 -4.76
CA PHE A 345 -14.78 -3.10 -5.97
C PHE A 345 -14.89 -1.67 -6.53
N GLU A 346 -13.82 -1.23 -7.20
CA GLU A 346 -13.76 0.07 -7.84
C GLU A 346 -13.25 0.00 -9.28
N ILE A 347 -13.49 1.05 -10.05
CA ILE A 347 -12.98 1.17 -11.42
C ILE A 347 -11.67 1.96 -11.37
N GLY A 348 -10.56 1.26 -11.51
CA GLY A 348 -9.23 1.84 -11.58
C GLY A 348 -8.88 2.42 -12.97
N PRO A 349 -7.68 3.00 -13.11
CA PRO A 349 -7.20 3.54 -14.39
C PRO A 349 -7.25 2.52 -15.53
N GLY A 350 -7.65 2.98 -16.72
CA GLY A 350 -7.79 2.09 -17.89
C GLY A 350 -9.05 1.23 -17.85
N ASP A 351 -10.11 1.71 -17.17
CA ASP A 351 -11.42 1.06 -17.08
C ASP A 351 -11.34 -0.39 -16.58
N THR A 352 -10.47 -0.64 -15.60
CA THR A 352 -10.25 -1.97 -15.04
C THR A 352 -10.88 -2.06 -13.66
N VAL A 353 -11.76 -3.04 -13.45
CA VAL A 353 -12.34 -3.32 -12.13
C VAL A 353 -11.25 -3.86 -11.21
N GLN A 354 -11.13 -3.33 -9.99
CA GLN A 354 -10.10 -3.68 -9.03
C GLN A 354 -10.68 -3.87 -7.62
N ILE A 355 -10.03 -4.70 -6.81
CA ILE A 355 -10.38 -4.89 -5.39
C ILE A 355 -9.86 -3.71 -4.57
N VAL A 356 -10.70 -3.07 -3.76
CA VAL A 356 -10.25 -2.01 -2.84
C VAL A 356 -9.48 -2.62 -1.66
N ARG A 357 -10.16 -3.46 -0.87
CA ARG A 357 -9.59 -4.25 0.24
C ARG A 357 -10.42 -5.50 0.44
N SER A 358 -9.76 -6.65 0.43
CA SER A 358 -10.42 -7.95 0.57
C SER A 358 -10.62 -8.31 2.04
N ILE A 359 -11.87 -8.27 2.50
CA ILE A 359 -12.26 -8.55 3.89
C ILE A 359 -13.25 -9.71 3.98
N THR A 360 -13.33 -10.33 5.15
CA THR A 360 -14.37 -11.29 5.49
C THR A 360 -15.66 -10.57 5.89
N THR A 361 -16.73 -11.33 6.04
CA THR A 361 -18.01 -10.84 6.60
C THR A 361 -18.00 -10.70 8.12
N TYR A 362 -16.89 -11.03 8.80
CA TYR A 362 -16.78 -10.97 10.25
C TYR A 362 -16.52 -9.54 10.73
N THR A 363 -17.44 -9.02 11.54
CA THR A 363 -17.35 -7.67 12.12
C THR A 363 -17.53 -7.66 13.64
N GLU A 364 -18.26 -8.63 14.18
CA GLU A 364 -18.62 -8.69 15.60
C GLU A 364 -18.28 -10.07 16.18
N ASP A 365 -17.89 -10.10 17.46
CA ASP A 365 -17.71 -11.33 18.21
C ASP A 365 -19.06 -11.98 18.62
N ALA A 366 -18.98 -13.10 19.36
CA ALA A 366 -20.18 -13.80 19.84
C ALA A 366 -21.02 -12.99 20.86
N GLN A 367 -20.47 -11.93 21.44
CA GLN A 367 -21.16 -11.00 22.34
C GLN A 367 -21.75 -9.78 21.61
N GLY A 368 -21.53 -9.67 20.29
CA GLY A 368 -21.94 -8.52 19.48
C GLY A 368 -21.04 -7.31 19.66
N ILE A 369 -19.77 -7.51 20.03
CA ILE A 369 -18.76 -6.47 20.18
C ILE A 369 -17.90 -6.45 18.92
N ASP A 370 -17.63 -5.25 18.40
CA ASP A 370 -16.75 -5.07 17.24
C ASP A 370 -15.39 -5.76 17.43
N ASP A 371 -15.07 -6.69 16.53
CA ASP A 371 -13.85 -7.50 16.58
C ASP A 371 -13.16 -7.53 15.20
N PRO A 372 -12.00 -6.86 15.05
CA PRO A 372 -11.26 -6.84 13.79
C PRO A 372 -10.38 -8.09 13.56
N ALA A 373 -10.32 -9.04 14.49
CA ALA A 373 -9.33 -10.13 14.46
C ALA A 373 -9.33 -10.97 13.18
N LEU A 374 -10.49 -11.15 12.54
CA LEU A 374 -10.65 -11.89 11.29
C LEU A 374 -11.16 -11.00 10.14
N LEU A 375 -10.97 -9.68 10.24
CA LEU A 375 -11.43 -8.74 9.23
C LEU A 375 -10.79 -9.01 7.87
N ASP A 376 -9.47 -9.01 7.79
CA ASP A 376 -8.77 -9.26 6.52
C ASP A 376 -8.72 -10.74 6.17
N ILE A 377 -8.96 -11.06 4.90
CA ILE A 377 -8.87 -12.47 4.48
C ILE A 377 -7.43 -12.99 4.56
N THR A 378 -6.42 -12.12 4.47
CA THR A 378 -5.00 -12.51 4.56
C THR A 378 -4.67 -13.07 5.94
N THR A 379 -5.30 -12.57 7.01
CA THR A 379 -5.10 -13.08 8.36
C THR A 379 -5.44 -14.56 8.46
N ILE A 380 -6.63 -14.96 8.01
CA ILE A 380 -7.04 -16.37 8.10
C ILE A 380 -6.24 -17.27 7.12
N ARG A 381 -5.86 -16.74 5.94
CA ARG A 381 -4.99 -17.46 4.98
C ARG A 381 -3.61 -17.73 5.57
N SER A 382 -3.01 -16.74 6.23
CA SER A 382 -1.69 -16.87 6.86
C SER A 382 -1.71 -17.87 8.02
N LEU A 383 -2.76 -17.83 8.85
CA LEU A 383 -2.95 -18.81 9.93
C LEU A 383 -3.12 -20.24 9.39
N ASP A 384 -3.90 -20.40 8.32
CA ASP A 384 -4.12 -21.70 7.69
C ASP A 384 -2.86 -22.26 7.03
N TYR A 385 -2.04 -21.40 6.41
CA TYR A 385 -0.75 -21.77 5.85
C TYR A 385 0.27 -22.13 6.94
N ALA A 386 0.35 -21.36 8.03
CA ALA A 386 1.20 -21.67 9.18
C ALA A 386 0.83 -23.03 9.79
N ARG A 387 -0.47 -23.30 9.97
CA ARG A 387 -0.98 -24.62 10.41
C ARG A 387 -0.54 -25.74 9.46
N LYS A 388 -0.68 -25.57 8.15
CA LYS A 388 -0.24 -26.54 7.14
C LYS A 388 1.27 -26.82 7.28
N ALA A 389 2.08 -25.78 7.43
CA ALA A 389 3.53 -25.90 7.57
C ALA A 389 3.95 -26.65 8.83
N TRP A 390 3.36 -26.31 9.99
CA TRP A 390 3.65 -27.00 11.25
C TRP A 390 3.21 -28.46 11.22
N LEU A 391 1.99 -28.75 10.75
CA LEU A 391 1.46 -30.10 10.66
C LEU A 391 2.36 -30.99 9.78
N GLN A 392 2.72 -30.51 8.59
CA GLN A 392 3.58 -31.25 7.69
C GLN A 392 4.97 -31.48 8.28
N ARG A 393 5.53 -30.49 9.00
CA ARG A 393 6.82 -30.65 9.69
C ARG A 393 6.73 -31.76 10.73
N ILE A 394 5.72 -31.75 11.60
CA ILE A 394 5.59 -32.75 12.67
C ILE A 394 5.32 -34.14 12.10
N ALA A 395 4.41 -34.27 11.13
CA ALA A 395 4.06 -35.55 10.51
C ALA A 395 5.26 -36.22 9.84
N LEU A 396 6.12 -35.46 9.15
CA LEU A 396 7.30 -36.00 8.47
C LEU A 396 8.46 -36.30 9.45
N ARG A 397 8.60 -35.49 10.51
CA ARG A 397 9.71 -35.59 11.47
C ARG A 397 9.49 -36.66 12.53
N PHE A 398 8.26 -36.80 13.01
CA PHE A 398 7.92 -37.62 14.18
C PHE A 398 6.82 -38.68 13.92
N PRO A 399 6.78 -39.41 12.78
CA PRO A 399 5.66 -40.29 12.45
C PRO A 399 5.49 -41.50 13.40
N ARG A 400 6.58 -41.95 14.03
CA ARG A 400 6.62 -43.10 14.95
C ARG A 400 7.59 -42.86 16.11
N GLU A 401 7.81 -41.60 16.47
CA GLU A 401 8.74 -41.24 17.55
C GLU A 401 8.18 -41.73 18.89
N LYS A 402 9.05 -42.27 19.75
CA LYS A 402 8.65 -42.62 21.11
C LYS A 402 8.45 -41.36 21.93
N LEU A 403 7.35 -41.24 22.67
CA LEU A 403 7.14 -40.14 23.60
C LEU A 403 8.01 -40.32 24.86
N SER A 404 9.26 -39.85 24.78
CA SER A 404 10.25 -39.83 25.88
C SER A 404 10.41 -38.42 26.44
N GLU A 405 11.17 -38.23 27.52
CA GLU A 405 11.49 -36.89 28.05
C GLU A 405 12.23 -36.01 27.04
N LYS A 406 12.89 -36.63 26.05
CA LYS A 406 13.62 -35.94 24.99
C LYS A 406 12.71 -35.45 23.86
N THR A 407 11.47 -35.92 23.79
CA THR A 407 10.57 -35.67 22.65
C THR A 407 9.99 -34.26 22.65
N PRO A 408 9.44 -33.73 23.77
CA PRO A 408 8.91 -32.36 23.80
C PRO A 408 9.93 -31.27 23.38
N PRO A 409 11.19 -31.28 23.88
CA PRO A 409 12.19 -30.30 23.45
C PRO A 409 12.54 -30.39 21.97
N LYS A 410 12.56 -31.59 21.38
CA LYS A 410 12.78 -31.78 19.93
C LYS A 410 11.63 -31.22 19.11
N VAL A 411 10.39 -31.53 19.49
CA VAL A 411 9.18 -31.03 18.82
C VAL A 411 9.14 -29.51 18.87
N ARG A 412 9.40 -28.92 20.04
CA ARG A 412 9.51 -27.47 20.21
C ARG A 412 10.55 -26.85 19.27
N SER A 413 11.72 -27.49 19.14
CA SER A 413 12.78 -27.00 18.24
C SER A 413 12.35 -26.99 16.77
N GLU A 414 11.63 -28.03 16.30
CA GLU A 414 11.16 -28.09 14.91
C GLU A 414 10.00 -27.12 14.64
N LEU A 415 9.13 -26.89 15.63
CA LEU A 415 8.05 -25.89 15.53
C LEU A 415 8.60 -24.46 15.44
N LEU A 416 9.62 -24.15 16.25
CA LEU A 416 10.34 -22.87 16.17
C LEU A 416 11.09 -22.70 14.85
N ASP A 417 11.74 -23.75 14.33
CA ASP A 417 12.39 -23.69 13.01
C ASP A 417 11.38 -23.35 11.90
N VAL A 418 10.15 -23.88 11.98
CA VAL A 418 9.08 -23.50 11.04
C VAL A 418 8.64 -22.05 11.26
N ALA A 419 8.50 -21.59 12.50
CA ALA A 419 8.12 -20.21 12.80
C ALA A 419 9.14 -19.20 12.25
N TYR A 420 10.44 -19.43 12.45
CA TYR A 420 11.49 -18.57 11.88
C TYR A 420 11.47 -18.57 10.35
N LYS A 421 11.16 -19.70 9.70
CA LYS A 421 11.00 -19.73 8.23
C LYS A 421 9.76 -18.98 7.74
N LEU A 422 8.69 -18.99 8.52
CA LEU A 422 7.50 -18.18 8.23
C LEU A 422 7.80 -16.69 8.42
N GLU A 423 8.67 -16.34 9.37
CA GLU A 423 9.19 -14.97 9.55
C GLU A 423 10.11 -14.52 8.42
N GLU A 424 10.98 -15.40 7.92
CA GLU A 424 11.81 -15.15 6.73
C GLU A 424 10.98 -14.88 5.46
N LEU A 425 9.76 -15.42 5.39
CA LEU A 425 8.80 -15.18 4.30
C LEU A 425 7.81 -14.05 4.60
N GLU A 426 7.97 -13.31 5.71
CA GLU A 426 7.07 -12.23 6.12
C GLU A 426 5.61 -12.67 6.28
N ILE A 427 5.38 -13.93 6.70
CA ILE A 427 4.03 -14.45 7.01
C ILE A 427 3.71 -14.31 8.50
N LEU A 428 4.70 -14.60 9.35
CA LEU A 428 4.66 -14.33 10.79
C LEU A 428 5.71 -13.28 11.13
N GLU A 429 5.57 -12.60 12.25
CA GLU A 429 6.58 -11.66 12.74
C GLU A 429 6.93 -11.88 14.21
N ASN A 430 8.01 -11.23 14.65
CA ASN A 430 8.39 -11.11 16.04
C ASN A 430 8.61 -12.45 16.76
N VAL A 431 9.06 -13.50 16.06
CA VAL A 431 9.21 -14.86 16.63
C VAL A 431 10.05 -14.83 17.90
N ASP A 432 11.12 -14.03 17.91
CA ASP A 432 11.97 -13.88 19.09
C ASP A 432 11.29 -13.27 20.31
N LYS A 433 10.25 -12.45 20.13
CA LYS A 433 9.49 -11.84 21.23
C LYS A 433 8.55 -12.85 21.88
N TRP A 434 7.86 -13.67 21.09
CA TRP A 434 6.85 -14.60 21.60
C TRP A 434 7.30 -16.05 21.75
N LYS A 435 8.52 -16.42 21.31
CA LYS A 435 9.04 -17.81 21.43
C LYS A 435 8.98 -18.39 22.85
N GLY A 436 9.03 -17.54 23.88
CA GLY A 436 8.87 -17.95 25.29
C GLY A 436 7.48 -18.51 25.59
N ASN A 437 6.45 -18.07 24.86
CA ASN A 437 5.07 -18.50 24.99
C ASN A 437 4.77 -19.77 24.16
N LEU A 438 5.70 -20.21 23.30
CA LEU A 438 5.58 -21.49 22.61
C LEU A 438 5.91 -22.62 23.59
N ILE A 439 4.86 -23.31 24.03
CA ILE A 439 4.88 -24.38 25.02
C ILE A 439 4.68 -25.72 24.31
N VAL A 440 5.45 -26.73 24.69
CA VAL A 440 5.25 -28.12 24.26
C VAL A 440 5.40 -29.02 25.49
N GLU A 441 4.32 -29.67 25.90
CA GLU A 441 4.28 -30.46 27.12
C GLU A 441 3.44 -31.73 26.95
N ARG A 442 3.56 -32.64 27.92
CA ARG A 442 2.76 -33.88 27.93
C ARG A 442 1.40 -33.56 28.51
N ASP A 443 0.37 -34.18 27.94
CA ASP A 443 -0.95 -34.09 28.53
C ASP A 443 -0.96 -34.73 29.93
N LEU A 444 -1.78 -34.17 30.83
CA LEU A 444 -1.89 -34.64 32.21
C LEU A 444 -2.81 -35.85 32.35
N GLN A 445 -3.65 -36.15 31.36
CA GLN A 445 -4.67 -37.21 31.40
C GLN A 445 -4.31 -38.40 30.49
N ASP A 446 -3.78 -38.15 29.29
CA ASP A 446 -3.30 -39.15 28.34
C ASP A 446 -1.76 -39.15 28.27
N ALA A 447 -1.18 -40.20 28.83
CA ALA A 447 0.27 -40.43 28.83
C ALA A 447 0.89 -40.57 27.43
N ASN A 448 0.09 -40.72 26.36
CA ASN A 448 0.54 -40.85 24.98
C ASN A 448 0.35 -39.56 24.15
N GLN A 449 -0.16 -38.49 24.75
CA GLN A 449 -0.44 -37.22 24.06
C GLN A 449 0.63 -36.15 24.37
N LEU A 450 0.88 -35.30 23.38
CA LEU A 450 1.75 -34.14 23.48
C LEU A 450 0.97 -32.91 22.99
N ASP A 451 0.91 -31.89 23.83
CA ASP A 451 0.21 -30.65 23.55
C ASP A 451 1.20 -29.56 23.18
N ALA A 452 0.80 -28.69 22.24
CA ALA A 452 1.60 -27.56 21.81
C ALA A 452 0.74 -26.29 21.71
N ALA A 453 1.16 -25.24 22.43
CA ALA A 453 0.62 -23.90 22.26
C ALA A 453 1.50 -23.14 21.26
N LEU A 454 0.90 -22.69 20.16
CA LEU A 454 1.60 -22.04 19.04
C LEU A 454 1.11 -20.60 18.90
N PRO A 455 1.84 -19.61 19.44
CA PRO A 455 1.59 -18.21 19.14
C PRO A 455 1.82 -17.95 17.64
N ALA A 456 0.95 -17.16 17.03
CA ALA A 456 1.04 -16.77 15.62
C ALA A 456 0.75 -15.27 15.51
N ASP A 457 1.81 -14.47 15.53
CA ASP A 457 1.74 -13.04 15.24
C ASP A 457 1.85 -12.88 13.72
N VAL A 458 0.72 -12.60 13.06
CA VAL A 458 0.62 -12.56 11.59
C VAL A 458 1.04 -11.20 11.09
N VAL A 459 1.86 -11.16 10.03
CA VAL A 459 2.22 -9.89 9.39
C VAL A 459 0.97 -9.26 8.77
N ASN A 460 0.70 -8.03 9.18
CA ASN A 460 -0.44 -7.28 8.67
C ASN A 460 -0.16 -6.68 7.29
N GLY A 461 -1.20 -6.61 6.47
CA GLY A 461 -1.14 -5.93 5.18
C GLY A 461 -0.92 -4.43 5.34
N LEU A 462 -0.01 -3.85 4.54
CA LEU A 462 0.10 -2.40 4.43
C LEU A 462 -1.03 -1.86 3.55
N HIS A 463 -2.15 -1.48 4.18
CA HIS A 463 -3.31 -0.93 3.48
C HIS A 463 -3.29 0.60 3.36
N GLU A 464 -2.67 1.29 4.33
CA GLU A 464 -2.65 2.75 4.39
C GLU A 464 -1.26 3.26 4.76
N GLU A 465 -0.76 4.24 4.02
CA GLU A 465 0.40 5.05 4.40
C GLU A 465 -0.08 6.47 4.67
N SER A 466 0.15 6.96 5.88
CA SER A 466 -0.14 8.35 6.26
C SER A 466 1.17 9.06 6.57
N ALA A 467 1.50 10.07 5.77
CA ALA A 467 2.65 10.94 6.00
C ALA A 467 2.17 12.38 6.26
N MET A 468 2.64 12.98 7.35
CA MET A 468 2.42 14.40 7.64
C MET A 468 3.64 15.19 7.21
N ALA A 469 3.47 16.14 6.28
CA ALA A 469 4.49 17.12 5.97
C ALA A 469 4.65 18.07 7.17
N LEU A 470 5.82 18.05 7.81
CA LEU A 470 6.17 18.97 8.90
C LEU A 470 6.58 20.32 8.29
N GLU A 471 5.74 21.34 8.41
CA GLU A 471 6.18 22.74 8.26
C GLU A 471 6.78 23.20 9.59
N GLU A 472 8.11 23.31 9.68
CA GLU A 472 8.79 23.87 10.85
C GLU A 472 8.61 25.40 10.91
N TYR A 473 7.92 25.89 11.94
CA TYR A 473 7.76 27.33 12.21
C TYR A 473 8.91 27.85 13.10
N VAL A 474 9.45 29.03 12.78
CA VAL A 474 10.63 29.66 13.43
C VAL A 474 10.27 30.24 14.82
N GLY A 475 10.94 29.79 15.89
CA GLY A 475 10.67 30.19 17.29
C GLY A 475 11.76 31.04 17.98
N ALA A 476 11.29 31.74 19.05
CA ALA A 476 11.94 32.57 20.10
C ALA A 476 12.78 33.80 19.67
N VAL A 477 12.64 34.93 20.40
CA VAL A 477 13.41 36.20 20.21
C VAL A 477 13.84 36.71 21.60
N VAL A 478 15.10 37.14 21.76
CA VAL A 478 15.64 37.68 23.02
C VAL A 478 15.96 39.16 22.84
N LEU A 479 15.42 40.05 23.68
CA LEU A 479 15.73 41.48 23.65
C LEU A 479 16.75 41.82 24.74
N GLU A 480 17.76 42.62 24.41
CA GLU A 480 18.81 43.07 25.33
C GLU A 480 18.91 44.60 25.29
N CYS A 481 18.88 45.26 26.45
CA CYS A 481 19.14 46.70 26.58
C CYS A 481 20.21 46.91 27.66
N ASP A 482 21.32 47.56 27.30
CA ASP A 482 22.44 47.87 28.20
C ASP A 482 22.96 46.69 29.04
N GLY A 483 22.99 45.48 28.44
CA GLY A 483 23.47 44.25 29.08
C GLY A 483 22.45 43.55 29.97
N ARG A 484 21.17 43.95 29.93
CA ARG A 484 20.05 43.29 30.62
C ARG A 484 19.08 42.68 29.61
N GLU A 485 18.74 41.42 29.80
CA GLU A 485 17.78 40.68 28.97
C GLU A 485 16.35 40.96 29.43
N ALA A 486 15.44 41.16 28.48
CA ALA A 486 14.01 41.25 28.71
C ALA A 486 13.31 40.04 28.09
N GLU A 487 12.34 39.47 28.83
CA GLU A 487 11.49 38.41 28.31
C GLU A 487 10.47 38.98 27.33
N VAL A 488 10.43 38.38 26.13
CA VAL A 488 9.72 38.89 24.96
C VAL A 488 8.65 37.89 24.57
N VAL A 489 7.41 38.35 24.56
CA VAL A 489 6.26 37.52 24.17
C VAL A 489 6.06 37.56 22.65
N SER A 490 6.30 38.71 22.02
CA SER A 490 6.20 38.87 20.58
C SER A 490 7.18 39.92 20.07
N PHE A 491 7.72 39.72 18.86
CA PHE A 491 8.58 40.68 18.17
C PHE A 491 8.27 40.68 16.68
N SER A 492 8.09 41.86 16.10
CA SER A 492 7.95 42.05 14.66
C SER A 492 8.77 43.24 14.19
N SER A 493 9.33 43.13 12.99
CA SER A 493 10.12 44.19 12.35
C SER A 493 9.57 44.51 10.98
N THR A 494 9.20 45.78 10.77
CA THR A 494 8.73 46.30 9.49
C THR A 494 9.74 47.31 8.95
N SER A 495 10.42 46.97 7.85
CA SER A 495 11.31 47.91 7.16
C SER A 495 10.55 48.67 6.08
N GLN A 496 10.58 49.99 6.13
CA GLN A 496 10.06 50.85 5.07
C GLN A 496 11.22 51.39 4.23
N THR A 497 11.14 51.19 2.92
CA THR A 497 12.22 51.61 2.00
C THR A 497 12.34 53.13 1.81
N GLY A 498 11.45 53.92 2.44
CA GLY A 498 11.41 55.39 2.34
C GLY A 498 11.06 55.96 0.95
N LYS A 499 10.84 55.11 -0.06
CA LYS A 499 10.61 55.54 -1.45
C LYS A 499 9.21 56.13 -1.61
N LYS A 500 9.12 57.43 -1.93
CA LYS A 500 7.84 58.11 -2.19
C LYS A 500 7.63 58.38 -3.68
N PRO A 501 6.46 58.05 -4.26
CA PRO A 501 6.18 58.34 -5.67
C PRO A 501 6.09 59.85 -5.93
N VAL A 502 6.90 60.37 -6.85
CA VAL A 502 6.86 61.79 -7.22
C VAL A 502 5.81 61.97 -8.31
N LYS A 503 4.68 62.56 -7.95
CA LYS A 503 3.58 62.83 -8.89
C LYS A 503 3.87 64.16 -9.60
N THR A 504 4.46 64.09 -10.79
CA THR A 504 4.58 65.25 -11.70
C THR A 504 3.42 65.28 -12.68
N MET A 505 2.92 66.48 -12.99
CA MET A 505 1.82 66.65 -13.94
C MET A 505 2.35 66.35 -15.36
N ASN A 506 2.02 65.17 -15.87
CA ASN A 506 2.43 64.70 -17.19
C ASN A 506 1.22 64.19 -17.97
N ARG A 507 1.27 64.29 -19.30
CA ARG A 507 0.15 63.93 -20.20
C ARG A 507 -0.27 62.46 -20.14
N THR A 508 0.53 61.61 -19.50
CA THR A 508 0.27 60.18 -19.31
C THR A 508 -0.43 59.85 -17.98
N SER A 509 -0.66 60.84 -17.10
CA SER A 509 -1.30 60.70 -15.77
C SER A 509 -0.76 59.56 -14.91
N ARG A 510 0.50 59.16 -15.12
CA ARG A 510 1.18 58.06 -14.40
C ARG A 510 2.42 58.60 -13.69
N VAL A 511 2.66 58.11 -12.49
CA VAL A 511 3.86 58.43 -11.71
C VAL A 511 5.08 57.91 -12.47
N LYS A 512 5.98 58.81 -12.90
CA LYS A 512 7.16 58.45 -13.70
C LYS A 512 8.43 58.15 -12.88
N GLY A 513 8.42 58.41 -11.58
CA GLY A 513 9.59 58.16 -10.72
C GLY A 513 9.26 58.17 -9.23
N PHE A 514 10.22 57.75 -8.42
CA PHE A 514 10.16 57.78 -6.96
C PHE A 514 11.32 58.60 -6.42
N ALA A 515 11.08 59.38 -5.37
CA ALA A 515 12.12 59.96 -4.55
C ALA A 515 12.65 58.89 -3.60
N ARG A 516 13.97 58.78 -3.47
CA ARG A 516 14.61 57.90 -2.46
C ARG A 516 14.59 58.64 -1.14
N GLY A 517 13.69 58.26 -0.23
CA GLY A 517 13.76 58.67 1.17
C GLY A 517 14.74 57.80 1.95
N ILE A 518 14.85 58.09 3.24
CA ILE A 518 15.70 57.33 4.18
C ILE A 518 14.96 56.03 4.54
N GLU A 519 15.70 54.92 4.56
CA GLU A 519 15.18 53.64 5.04
C GLU A 519 14.94 53.71 6.55
N SER A 520 13.77 53.29 7.00
CA SER A 520 13.42 53.26 8.42
C SER A 520 12.98 51.86 8.82
N HIS A 521 13.41 51.41 10.00
CA HIS A 521 13.01 50.13 10.57
C HIS A 521 12.12 50.38 11.78
N GLU A 522 10.84 50.07 11.66
CA GLU A 522 9.88 50.11 12.76
C GLU A 522 9.83 48.72 13.41
N LEU A 523 9.96 48.68 14.73
CA LEU A 523 10.02 47.46 15.52
C LEU A 523 8.86 47.50 16.51
N LYS A 524 8.13 46.39 16.64
CA LYS A 524 7.09 46.22 17.66
C LYS A 524 7.44 45.03 18.52
N ALA A 525 7.49 45.25 19.82
CA ALA A 525 7.83 44.23 20.80
C ALA A 525 6.80 44.23 21.94
N THR A 526 6.40 43.05 22.39
CA THR A 526 5.61 42.89 23.62
C THR A 526 6.50 42.27 24.68
N VAL A 527 6.74 42.97 25.77
CA VAL A 527 7.59 42.54 26.89
C VAL A 527 6.78 42.34 28.17
N VAL A 528 7.26 41.48 29.07
CA VAL A 528 6.61 41.21 30.37
C VAL A 528 7.04 42.26 31.41
N ILE A 529 6.12 42.68 32.28
CA ILE A 529 6.39 43.63 33.38
C ILE A 529 6.82 42.85 34.64
N PRO A 530 8.10 42.95 35.08
CA PRO A 530 8.60 42.16 36.20
C PRO A 530 8.25 42.76 37.57
N LEU A 531 7.80 41.94 38.52
CA LEU A 531 7.44 42.35 39.89
C LEU A 531 8.62 42.85 40.75
N ASN A 532 9.86 42.50 40.40
CA ASN A 532 11.04 42.68 41.26
C ASN A 532 11.81 44.00 41.05
N GLY A 533 11.24 44.98 40.32
CA GLY A 533 11.87 46.29 40.12
C GLY A 533 13.14 46.30 39.26
N GLY A 534 13.44 45.18 38.58
CA GLY A 534 14.54 45.07 37.59
C GLY A 534 14.15 45.51 36.18
N GLU A 535 13.09 46.30 36.06
CA GLU A 535 12.52 46.72 34.79
C GLU A 535 13.46 47.69 34.05
N ILE A 536 13.61 47.49 32.74
CA ILE A 536 14.31 48.44 31.86
C ILE A 536 13.44 49.69 31.73
N ASP A 537 14.04 50.88 31.83
CA ASP A 537 13.35 52.14 31.58
C ASP A 537 13.10 52.31 30.07
N TRP A 538 12.06 51.64 29.58
CA TRP A 538 11.68 51.63 28.17
C TRP A 538 11.30 53.01 27.66
N TRP A 539 10.82 53.91 28.52
CA TRP A 539 10.38 55.25 28.14
C TRP A 539 11.56 56.14 27.74
N ASN A 540 12.69 56.02 28.45
CA ASN A 540 13.91 56.79 28.17
C ASN A 540 14.96 55.99 27.36
N MET A 541 14.56 54.90 26.71
CA MET A 541 15.47 54.06 25.94
C MET A 541 15.96 54.78 24.67
N GLU A 542 17.24 55.14 24.66
CA GLU A 542 17.95 55.69 23.51
C GLU A 542 19.24 54.88 23.25
N GLY A 543 19.39 54.28 22.06
CA GLY A 543 20.64 53.61 21.65
C GLY A 543 20.70 52.09 21.85
N GLY A 544 19.58 51.43 22.17
CA GLY A 544 19.57 50.00 22.48
C GLY A 544 19.80 49.06 21.29
N LYS A 545 20.20 47.81 21.55
CA LYS A 545 20.48 46.78 20.54
C LYS A 545 19.49 45.62 20.62
N LEU A 546 18.59 45.52 19.66
CA LEU A 546 17.62 44.42 19.60
C LEU A 546 18.16 43.32 18.68
N THR A 547 18.34 42.10 19.19
CA THR A 547 18.84 40.98 18.39
C THR A 547 17.78 39.89 18.23
N ALA A 548 17.38 39.59 17.00
CA ALA A 548 16.59 38.39 16.73
C ALA A 548 17.51 37.19 16.49
N TYR A 549 17.36 36.15 17.32
CA TYR A 549 18.05 34.86 17.18
C TYR A 549 17.03 33.78 16.84
N PRO A 550 17.17 33.07 15.71
CA PRO A 550 16.43 31.84 15.49
C PRO A 550 17.01 30.70 16.35
N ALA A 551 16.18 30.00 17.11
CA ALA A 551 16.60 28.88 17.97
C ALA A 551 17.01 27.60 17.20
N SER A 552 16.83 27.58 15.87
CA SER A 552 17.21 26.45 15.01
C SER A 552 18.69 26.52 14.58
N PRO A 553 19.40 25.39 14.47
CA PRO A 553 20.76 25.35 13.93
C PRO A 553 20.80 25.96 12.51
N GLY A 554 21.63 26.99 12.30
CA GLY A 554 21.83 27.61 10.97
C GLY A 554 20.96 28.82 10.64
N GLY A 555 20.10 29.28 11.55
CA GLY A 555 19.34 30.51 11.32
C GLY A 555 20.20 31.78 11.46
N ARG A 556 19.94 32.79 10.60
CA ARG A 556 20.76 34.01 10.53
C ARG A 556 20.40 35.01 11.62
N ARG A 557 21.34 35.32 12.51
CA ARG A 557 21.20 36.40 13.49
C ARG A 557 21.00 37.74 12.78
N THR A 558 19.93 38.45 13.14
CA THR A 558 19.67 39.83 12.66
C THR A 558 19.68 40.77 13.84
N SER A 559 20.56 41.78 13.82
CA SER A 559 20.67 42.77 14.90
C SER A 559 20.22 44.15 14.40
N TYR A 560 19.41 44.81 15.21
CA TYR A 560 18.96 46.20 15.05
C TYR A 560 19.70 47.06 16.08
N TYR A 561 20.40 48.08 15.61
CA TYR A 561 21.20 48.98 16.43
C TYR A 561 20.54 50.35 16.56
N ASP A 562 20.92 51.10 17.61
CA ASP A 562 20.43 52.44 17.91
C ASP A 562 18.90 52.49 17.96
N CYS A 563 18.30 51.56 18.71
CA CYS A 563 16.87 51.47 18.87
C CYS A 563 16.39 52.52 19.89
N VAL A 564 15.31 53.23 19.55
CA VAL A 564 14.69 54.26 20.38
C VAL A 564 13.19 53.98 20.50
N THR A 565 12.66 54.02 21.72
CA THR A 565 11.22 53.83 21.96
C THR A 565 10.43 55.08 21.53
N ILE A 566 9.35 54.88 20.79
CA ILE A 566 8.45 55.95 20.31
C ILE A 566 7.20 56.02 21.18
N ASP A 567 6.55 54.87 21.38
CA ASP A 567 5.30 54.74 22.12
C ASP A 567 5.33 53.49 23.00
N MET A 568 4.66 53.60 24.15
CA MET A 568 4.58 52.55 25.17
C MET A 568 3.14 52.43 25.68
N GLY A 569 2.57 51.23 25.62
CA GLY A 569 1.23 50.93 26.14
C GLY A 569 1.25 49.74 27.10
N GLU A 570 0.40 49.78 28.13
CA GLU A 570 0.29 48.69 29.12
C GLU A 570 -0.99 47.88 28.91
N GLN A 571 -0.89 46.56 29.01
CA GLN A 571 -2.03 45.65 28.94
C GLN A 571 -2.02 44.67 30.11
N TYR A 572 -3.15 44.60 30.83
CA TYR A 572 -3.37 43.68 31.93
C TYR A 572 -4.46 42.69 31.52
N ASN A 573 -4.17 41.39 31.62
CA ASN A 573 -5.15 40.32 31.40
C ASN A 573 -5.25 39.48 32.68
N VAL A 574 -6.44 38.97 33.00
CA VAL A 574 -6.73 38.29 34.28
C VAL A 574 -6.03 36.93 34.37
N ASP A 575 -5.78 36.30 33.22
CA ASP A 575 -5.25 34.92 33.12
C ASP A 575 -3.81 34.84 32.60
N ASN A 576 -3.08 35.96 32.52
CA ASN A 576 -1.70 36.00 32.01
C ASN A 576 -0.87 37.10 32.70
N GLU A 577 0.46 37.01 32.60
CA GLU A 577 1.39 38.02 33.11
C GLU A 577 1.09 39.41 32.53
N ALA A 578 1.34 40.48 33.30
CA ALA A 578 1.18 41.85 32.83
C ALA A 578 2.20 42.16 31.73
N ARG A 579 1.76 42.78 30.64
CA ARG A 579 2.57 43.01 29.43
C ARG A 579 2.60 44.48 29.05
N ARG A 580 3.64 44.85 28.33
CA ARG A 580 3.83 46.19 27.77
C ARG A 580 4.16 46.08 26.29
N ASP A 581 3.40 46.80 25.48
CA ASP A 581 3.61 46.91 24.05
C ASP A 581 4.49 48.13 23.75
N LEU A 582 5.58 47.88 23.04
CA LEU A 582 6.58 48.87 22.66
C LEU A 582 6.56 49.06 21.15
N THR A 583 6.50 50.32 20.71
CA THR A 583 6.82 50.70 19.33
C THR A 583 8.16 51.41 19.33
N LEU A 584 9.14 50.87 18.61
CA LEU A 584 10.49 51.41 18.51
C LEU A 584 10.86 51.70 17.05
N PHE A 585 11.83 52.57 16.83
CA PHE A 585 12.56 52.61 15.55
C PHE A 585 14.03 52.27 15.74
N SER A 586 14.64 51.70 14.70
CA SER A 586 16.08 51.47 14.61
C SER A 586 16.64 52.18 13.38
N THR A 587 17.84 52.74 13.51
CA THR A 587 18.54 53.42 12.42
C THR A 587 19.38 52.47 11.57
N ARG A 588 19.66 51.25 12.05
CA ARG A 588 20.58 50.33 11.37
C ARG A 588 20.24 48.85 11.59
N LYS A 589 20.01 48.13 10.49
CA LYS A 589 19.86 46.65 10.43
C LYS A 589 21.14 46.00 9.90
N VAL A 590 21.71 45.03 10.63
CA VAL A 590 22.96 44.32 10.25
C VAL A 590 22.80 42.80 10.32
N GLY A 591 23.25 42.11 9.26
CA GLY A 591 23.40 40.65 9.23
C GLY A 591 24.77 40.17 9.72
N GLN A 592 24.90 38.89 10.05
CA GLN A 592 26.14 38.31 10.61
C GLN A 592 27.33 38.32 9.64
N TYR A 593 28.50 38.79 10.09
CA TYR A 593 29.78 38.67 9.38
C TYR A 593 30.60 37.48 9.94
N HIS A 594 31.31 36.75 9.08
CA HIS A 594 32.17 35.62 9.43
C HIS A 594 33.64 35.99 9.18
N TYR A 595 34.43 36.10 10.24
CA TYR A 595 35.82 36.57 10.15
C TYR A 595 36.84 35.43 10.24
N ASP A 596 36.52 34.36 10.95
CA ASP A 596 37.42 33.23 11.17
C ASP A 596 37.21 32.13 10.12
N PHE A 597 38.28 31.53 9.60
CA PHE A 597 38.18 30.38 8.69
C PHE A 597 39.39 29.47 8.80
N GLU A 598 39.19 28.18 8.55
CA GLU A 598 40.26 27.20 8.39
C GLU A 598 40.23 26.63 6.97
N ILE A 599 41.38 26.56 6.32
CA ILE A 599 41.50 26.08 4.94
C ILE A 599 42.64 25.08 4.81
N ARG A 600 42.43 23.98 4.07
CA ARG A 600 43.46 23.00 3.73
C ARG A 600 43.94 23.17 2.28
N LEU A 601 45.03 22.50 1.94
CA LEU A 601 45.49 22.42 0.54
C LEU A 601 44.55 21.53 -0.29
N ALA A 602 44.35 21.94 -1.54
CA ALA A 602 43.60 21.15 -2.52
C ALA A 602 44.37 19.87 -2.87
N THR A 603 43.67 18.74 -2.86
CA THR A 603 44.16 17.46 -3.35
C THR A 603 43.82 17.29 -4.84
N ILE A 604 44.43 16.29 -5.48
CA ILE A 604 44.06 15.94 -6.87
C ILE A 604 42.60 15.49 -6.95
N ASP A 605 42.10 14.80 -5.92
CA ASP A 605 40.71 14.35 -5.84
C ASP A 605 39.71 15.52 -5.77
N ASP A 606 40.06 16.61 -5.07
CA ASP A 606 39.24 17.84 -5.05
C ASP A 606 39.16 18.47 -6.44
N ASN A 607 40.28 18.50 -7.18
CA ASN A 607 40.30 19.03 -8.53
C ASN A 607 39.46 18.16 -9.47
N ILE A 608 39.62 16.84 -9.40
CA ILE A 608 38.84 15.88 -10.21
C ILE A 608 37.34 16.08 -9.94
N ARG A 609 36.91 16.10 -8.67
CA ARG A 609 35.50 16.32 -8.30
C ARG A 609 34.94 17.64 -8.82
N VAL A 610 35.73 18.71 -8.81
CA VAL A 610 35.29 20.01 -9.35
C VAL A 610 35.14 19.95 -10.88
N TYR A 611 36.09 19.33 -11.59
CA TYR A 611 36.02 19.24 -13.05
C TYR A 611 35.00 18.22 -13.57
N GLU A 612 34.71 17.18 -12.79
CA GLU A 612 33.71 16.16 -13.10
C GLU A 612 32.32 16.52 -12.55
N HIS A 613 32.19 17.64 -11.84
CA HIS A 613 30.90 18.09 -11.33
C HIS A 613 29.94 18.33 -12.51
N PRO A 614 28.67 17.85 -12.46
CA PRO A 614 27.74 17.87 -13.59
C PRO A 614 27.49 19.25 -14.20
N THR A 615 27.68 20.32 -13.41
CA THR A 615 27.52 21.72 -13.84
C THR A 615 28.74 22.31 -14.56
N ILE A 616 29.86 21.57 -14.65
CA ILE A 616 31.14 22.04 -15.22
C ILE A 616 31.56 21.27 -16.48
N LEU A 617 31.03 20.06 -16.74
CA LEU A 617 31.24 19.30 -17.97
C LEU A 617 30.48 19.91 -19.16
N GLY A 618 31.16 20.71 -20.00
CA GLY A 618 30.55 21.18 -21.26
C GLY A 618 31.04 22.48 -21.90
N GLY A 619 32.19 23.05 -21.51
CA GLY A 619 32.84 24.14 -22.26
C GLY A 619 32.28 25.53 -21.96
N GLY A 620 33.11 26.39 -21.35
CA GLY A 620 32.83 27.82 -21.12
C GLY A 620 32.79 28.26 -19.66
N VAL A 621 33.31 27.47 -18.71
CA VAL A 621 33.28 27.84 -17.29
C VAL A 621 34.43 28.80 -16.97
N SER A 622 34.11 29.96 -16.38
CA SER A 622 35.11 30.92 -15.90
C SER A 622 36.07 30.26 -14.90
N ASN A 623 37.39 30.44 -15.08
CA ASN A 623 38.41 29.99 -14.13
C ASN A 623 38.11 30.45 -12.69
N MET A 624 37.43 31.58 -12.52
CA MET A 624 37.05 32.10 -11.21
C MET A 624 36.01 31.24 -10.50
N ARG A 625 35.07 30.64 -11.25
CA ARG A 625 34.09 29.69 -10.70
C ARG A 625 34.74 28.36 -10.30
N VAL A 626 35.71 27.90 -11.08
CA VAL A 626 36.50 26.70 -10.75
C VAL A 626 37.30 26.96 -9.46
N ASN A 627 37.95 28.12 -9.35
CA ASN A 627 38.69 28.49 -8.13
C ASN A 627 37.78 28.62 -6.91
N ALA A 628 36.57 29.18 -7.05
CA ALA A 628 35.59 29.25 -5.97
C ALA A 628 35.13 27.86 -5.51
N ALA A 629 34.89 26.94 -6.44
CA ALA A 629 34.54 25.57 -6.11
C ALA A 629 35.68 24.81 -5.40
N ILE A 630 36.93 25.03 -5.84
CA ILE A 630 38.11 24.48 -5.16
C ILE A 630 38.28 25.07 -3.75
N ILE A 631 38.06 26.37 -3.56
CA ILE A 631 38.15 26.99 -2.23
C ILE A 631 37.05 26.46 -1.31
N ALA A 632 35.81 26.34 -1.78
CA ALA A 632 34.70 25.80 -1.00
C ALA A 632 34.97 24.36 -0.51
N SER A 633 35.52 23.50 -1.39
CA SER A 633 35.88 22.12 -1.00
C SER A 633 37.05 22.07 0.00
N CYS A 634 37.95 23.05 -0.05
CA CYS A 634 39.13 23.13 0.81
C CYS A 634 38.90 23.84 2.16
N LEU A 635 37.82 24.63 2.31
CA LEU A 635 37.49 25.31 3.56
C LEU A 635 36.99 24.30 4.60
N LEU A 636 37.72 24.06 5.69
CA LEU A 636 37.27 23.17 6.77
C LEU A 636 36.22 23.86 7.66
N SER A 637 36.31 25.17 7.82
CA SER A 637 35.33 25.99 8.55
C SER A 637 35.32 27.43 8.03
N LEU A 638 34.17 28.12 8.15
CA LEU A 638 34.00 29.54 7.83
C LEU A 638 33.05 30.16 8.88
N GLY A 639 33.62 30.65 9.96
CA GLY A 639 32.92 31.14 11.15
C GLY A 639 31.93 30.09 11.68
N SER A 640 30.69 30.50 11.94
CA SER A 640 29.61 29.60 12.36
C SER A 640 28.83 28.95 11.20
N ILE A 641 29.32 28.99 9.96
CA ILE A 641 28.65 28.35 8.82
C ILE A 641 28.92 26.83 8.88
N PRO A 642 27.88 25.98 8.91
CA PRO A 642 28.03 24.53 8.82
C PRO A 642 28.78 24.10 7.56
N LYS A 643 29.63 23.08 7.65
CA LYS A 643 30.55 22.70 6.58
C LYS A 643 29.84 22.29 5.28
N ASP A 644 28.69 21.65 5.39
CA ASP A 644 27.78 21.28 4.30
C ASP A 644 27.20 22.50 3.56
N ALA A 645 27.05 23.64 4.25
CA ALA A 645 26.58 24.88 3.66
C ALA A 645 27.71 25.72 3.01
N ILE A 646 28.99 25.34 3.15
CA ILE A 646 30.13 26.00 2.48
C ILE A 646 30.21 25.52 1.03
N THR A 647 29.34 26.06 0.17
CA THR A 647 29.20 25.66 -1.23
C THR A 647 29.93 26.61 -2.20
N PRO A 648 30.21 26.17 -3.45
CA PRO A 648 30.75 27.05 -4.49
C PRO A 648 29.89 28.30 -4.75
N GLU A 649 28.56 28.19 -4.61
CA GLU A 649 27.62 29.31 -4.77
C GLU A 649 27.75 30.33 -3.63
N LEU A 650 27.97 29.86 -2.40
CA LEU A 650 28.22 30.74 -1.25
C LEU A 650 29.48 31.57 -1.49
N ILE A 651 30.58 30.93 -1.89
CA ILE A 651 31.85 31.60 -2.18
C ILE A 651 31.73 32.50 -3.42
N GLY A 652 30.97 32.08 -4.44
CA GLY A 652 30.71 32.87 -5.65
C GLY A 652 29.85 34.12 -5.40
N GLY A 653 29.12 34.18 -4.29
CA GLY A 653 28.39 35.36 -3.83
C GLY A 653 29.20 36.32 -2.95
N ALA A 654 30.45 35.97 -2.61
CA ALA A 654 31.33 36.83 -1.82
C ALA A 654 31.76 38.07 -2.61
N ILE A 655 32.09 39.14 -1.89
CA ILE A 655 32.72 40.32 -2.50
C ILE A 655 34.14 39.92 -2.94
N ASP A 656 34.59 40.46 -4.06
CA ASP A 656 35.88 40.13 -4.69
C ASP A 656 37.06 40.23 -3.70
N SER A 657 37.06 41.24 -2.82
CA SER A 657 38.08 41.42 -1.77
C SER A 657 38.11 40.29 -0.74
N ASP A 658 36.96 39.68 -0.43
CA ASP A 658 36.85 38.60 0.55
C ASP A 658 37.32 37.28 -0.08
N PHE A 659 37.03 37.09 -1.35
CA PHE A 659 37.55 35.97 -2.13
C PHE A 659 39.08 35.99 -2.22
N ASP A 660 39.68 37.17 -2.44
CA ASP A 660 41.12 37.35 -2.50
C ASP A 660 41.82 36.95 -1.18
N ILE A 661 41.18 37.19 -0.03
CA ILE A 661 41.70 36.78 1.28
C ILE A 661 41.77 35.24 1.37
N LEU A 662 40.72 34.55 0.94
CA LEU A 662 40.66 33.08 0.93
C LEU A 662 41.66 32.47 -0.05
N PHE A 663 41.74 33.02 -1.26
CA PHE A 663 42.68 32.58 -2.29
C PHE A 663 44.14 32.82 -1.86
N GLY A 664 44.42 33.99 -1.26
CA GLY A 664 45.73 34.34 -0.71
C GLY A 664 46.17 33.40 0.42
N ALA A 665 45.25 32.98 1.29
CA ALA A 665 45.53 32.01 2.34
C ALA A 665 45.95 30.63 1.77
N GLN A 666 45.26 30.18 0.70
CA GLN A 666 45.58 28.93 0.02
C GLN A 666 46.97 28.96 -0.66
N GLU A 667 47.30 30.06 -1.35
CA GLU A 667 48.63 30.27 -1.94
C GLU A 667 49.73 30.40 -0.88
N GLY A 668 49.42 31.02 0.27
CA GLY A 668 50.30 31.06 1.43
C GLY A 668 50.68 29.67 1.93
N LEU A 669 49.71 28.76 2.03
CA LEU A 669 49.95 27.36 2.38
C LEU A 669 50.83 26.63 1.35
N LYS A 670 50.61 26.87 0.04
CA LYS A 670 51.47 26.31 -1.02
C LYS A 670 52.91 26.81 -0.93
N LYS A 671 53.11 28.10 -0.64
CA LYS A 671 54.44 28.71 -0.49
C LYS A 671 55.19 28.17 0.73
N LYS A 672 54.52 27.96 1.87
CA LYS A 672 55.13 27.36 3.08
C LYS A 672 55.74 25.96 2.82
N ARG A 673 55.25 25.24 1.81
CA ARG A 673 55.78 23.92 1.39
C ARG A 673 56.96 24.01 0.40
N LYS A 674 57.19 25.16 -0.25
CA LYS A 674 58.16 25.33 -1.35
C LYS A 674 59.61 25.65 -0.92
N THR A 675 60.02 25.35 0.32
CA THR A 675 61.43 25.51 0.76
C THR A 675 61.98 24.28 1.49
N ALA A 676 62.57 23.37 0.72
CA ALA A 676 63.80 22.68 1.07
C ALA A 676 64.69 22.71 -0.20
N LYS A 677 65.82 23.43 -0.15
CA LYS A 677 66.82 23.45 -1.22
C LYS A 677 67.50 22.06 -1.33
N PRO A 678 67.95 21.64 -2.52
CA PRO A 678 68.54 20.33 -2.74
C PRO A 678 69.99 20.26 -2.22
N ILE A 679 70.36 19.15 -1.57
CA ILE A 679 71.76 18.73 -1.47
C ILE A 679 72.05 17.97 -2.78
N SER A 680 72.87 18.57 -3.63
CA SER A 680 73.48 17.90 -4.78
C SER A 680 74.80 17.25 -4.34
N GLU A 681 74.92 15.93 -4.46
CA GLU A 681 76.24 15.30 -4.62
C GLU A 681 76.55 15.25 -6.13
N ILE A 682 77.58 16.00 -6.54
CA ILE A 682 78.38 15.66 -7.71
C ILE A 682 79.69 15.11 -7.17
N SER A 683 79.97 13.86 -7.50
CA SER A 683 81.22 13.15 -7.24
C SER A 683 82.40 13.78 -8.01
N GLY A 684 83.57 13.90 -7.39
CA GLY A 684 84.84 13.97 -8.13
C GLY A 684 86.00 14.76 -7.48
N SER A 685 87.04 14.00 -7.10
CA SER A 685 88.48 14.36 -7.03
C SER A 685 89.06 15.26 -5.92
N LEU A 686 89.82 14.59 -5.04
CA LEU A 686 91.24 14.77 -4.66
C LEU A 686 91.81 16.06 -4.01
N SER A 687 92.40 15.79 -2.83
CA SER A 687 93.74 16.18 -2.33
C SER A 687 93.94 17.39 -1.40
N SER A 688 94.39 17.05 -0.17
CA SER A 688 95.44 17.63 0.71
C SER A 688 95.39 19.13 1.08
N SER A 689 95.82 19.63 2.23
CA SER A 689 96.67 19.14 3.33
C SER A 689 96.52 20.07 4.56
N SER A 690 97.06 19.62 5.69
CA SER A 690 97.73 20.39 6.76
C SER A 690 96.94 21.31 7.71
N ASP A 691 97.14 21.01 9.00
CA ASP A 691 97.32 21.89 10.18
C ASP A 691 96.21 22.91 10.53
N GLY A 692 95.79 23.11 11.77
CA GLY A 692 96.25 22.68 13.08
C GLY A 692 95.55 23.53 14.16
N THR A 693 95.71 23.09 15.42
CA THR A 693 95.63 23.88 16.68
C THR A 693 94.28 24.30 17.30
N ALA A 694 94.10 23.77 18.53
CA ALA A 694 93.68 24.40 19.80
C ALA A 694 92.20 24.82 19.99
N SER A 695 91.47 24.25 20.96
CA SER A 695 91.36 24.64 22.39
C SER A 695 90.64 25.99 22.58
N ALA A 696 89.67 26.23 23.47
CA ALA A 696 89.32 25.63 24.75
C ALA A 696 87.86 25.96 25.17
N LYS A 697 87.45 25.31 26.27
CA LYS A 697 86.39 25.65 27.25
C LYS A 697 86.32 27.17 27.55
N SER A 698 85.23 27.76 28.05
CA SER A 698 84.55 27.43 29.33
C SER A 698 83.27 28.27 29.55
N GLU A 699 82.40 27.79 30.44
CA GLU A 699 81.73 28.48 31.59
C GLU A 699 81.33 29.97 31.44
N SER A 700 80.23 30.50 31.98
CA SER A 700 79.27 30.11 33.01
C SER A 700 78.17 31.17 33.06
N VAL A 701 76.97 30.76 33.45
CA VAL A 701 76.03 31.42 34.39
C VAL A 701 75.97 32.96 34.41
N SER A 702 74.79 33.47 34.03
CA SER A 702 73.89 34.21 34.94
C SER A 702 72.50 34.30 34.33
#